data_AF-A0A090N3F6-F1
#
_entry.id   AF-A0A090N3F6-F1
#
_cell.length_a   1.000
_cell.length_b   1.000
_cell.length_c   1.000
_cell.angle_alpha   90.00
_cell.angle_beta   90.00
_cell.angle_gamma   90.00
#
_symmetry.space_group_name_H-M   'P 1'
#
loop_
_entity.id
_entity.type
_entity.pdbx_description
1 polymer ?
#
loop_
_entity_poly.entity_id
_entity_poly.type
_entity_poly.pdbx_seq_one_letter_code
_entity_poly.pdbx_strand_id
1 'polypeptide(L)'
;MDASTRARTVDEAARAAGAAVRDGAYELALGFYDEAVTMLTRDAARGADADADADADADARDDVARRRAVMCANASACSFALGKYDDALRRAEASIASDGTYAKAHARRAEAFEATREYARARESLRTCRELLEWEGRAGERMLAELDEMVMDLDKAEAAGAQAARVGLQMKMSAARLARPSFASDDARGARTARRVTFEPTLDIDCDTDEDSPPVKRVTTKPMLADLGALAVEKVMEMHRAGAADGDESFGHKRCKMCGNVCHVKMTSCSSCCFPLVAPDSYEPATLPRVGEDAGLYESDDSSDEEDVDFGRSSLGDDVIDDASDENDPWWVRHFTRAALEPPRYAKGCDPALRCSYDALKVPLGTDELAVRAAYREAVSVSHPDAGGSSKELKTIHRAYDAIALDFWRHDEGASRLRSYAENEDIFVVLDVYRNCEAEHTLKRLFSRAKYPERVFVGVCWQYKCKTPPPDSLGARIDRLHLSVNMLTEEITTEAGKIKDGAQQEKYLKQMRRYQLKALREQDEKEKRCHSRKTLDVQFREHVREVHVPWDASEGPCYAKHLAMRKWGGEKYVLHIDAMTCVDEGWDETLIAELGRCGSDKSVLTAAPLEYSLKRQDVLEEETLTKKYEIFVYGTVKERVPGVNSHEAIDPSRAPAITCAREFGESMCHMYARQLVEVPISPAPTLFVNSLFSFARAEAFVRDAPPDAHAPFLHLGEELGATARLWSRGWELFAPTRLPLLHCYSHVKRAMWMEDQRSGTLLYAERRFRIGNESEYDQREFLNLTSRRRVLQLVCAPDENSATSSDEPIEFTKMYGVGEERTMEAFYEHVGIDFKTRDISVKAKHGGFVAGKFQSNSSLLPSMWRGSQGNYFGGVGPSEFARWT
;
A
#
# COMPACT_ATOMS: atom_id res chain seq x y z
N MET A 1 -50.58 -12.16 -19.40
CA MET A 1 -50.14 -13.15 -20.40
C MET A 1 -51.33 -13.54 -21.26
N ASP A 2 -51.14 -13.59 -22.57
CA ASP A 2 -52.14 -14.06 -23.53
C ASP A 2 -52.36 -15.57 -23.38
N ALA A 3 -53.56 -16.08 -23.71
CA ALA A 3 -53.95 -17.47 -23.46
C ALA A 3 -53.16 -18.50 -24.28
N SER A 4 -52.30 -18.05 -25.20
CA SER A 4 -51.46 -18.87 -26.08
C SER A 4 -50.10 -19.28 -25.48
N THR A 5 -49.74 -18.79 -24.28
CA THR A 5 -48.41 -18.99 -23.67
C THR A 5 -48.45 -19.68 -22.30
N ARG A 6 -49.37 -20.63 -22.07
CA ARG A 6 -49.35 -21.45 -20.84
C ARG A 6 -48.47 -22.69 -21.04
N ALA A 7 -47.56 -22.94 -20.11
CA ALA A 7 -46.75 -24.15 -20.12
C ALA A 7 -47.65 -25.39 -19.92
N ARG A 8 -47.34 -26.52 -20.57
CA ARG A 8 -48.14 -27.74 -20.45
C ARG A 8 -47.61 -28.70 -19.38
N THR A 9 -46.36 -28.52 -18.97
CA THR A 9 -45.68 -29.33 -17.94
C THR A 9 -44.88 -28.46 -16.97
N VAL A 10 -44.59 -29.00 -15.78
CA VAL A 10 -43.76 -28.35 -14.75
C VAL A 10 -42.37 -28.00 -15.30
N ASP A 11 -41.77 -28.88 -16.12
CA ASP A 11 -40.41 -28.68 -16.64
C ASP A 11 -40.36 -27.67 -17.79
N GLU A 12 -41.46 -27.49 -18.54
CA GLU A 12 -41.61 -26.39 -19.49
C GLU A 12 -41.73 -25.05 -18.75
N ALA A 13 -42.54 -24.99 -17.70
CA ALA A 13 -42.70 -23.79 -16.88
C ALA A 13 -41.38 -23.41 -16.20
N ALA A 14 -40.64 -24.38 -15.62
CA ALA A 14 -39.35 -24.14 -14.99
C ALA A 14 -38.27 -23.66 -15.99
N ARG A 15 -38.24 -24.22 -17.21
CA ARG A 15 -37.31 -23.77 -18.27
C ARG A 15 -37.64 -22.36 -18.77
N ALA A 16 -38.93 -22.04 -18.96
CA ALA A 16 -39.38 -20.72 -19.35
C ALA A 16 -39.06 -19.68 -18.27
N ALA A 17 -39.28 -20.03 -16.99
CA ALA A 17 -38.89 -19.20 -15.86
C ALA A 17 -37.37 -18.95 -15.82
N GLY A 18 -36.56 -19.99 -15.99
CA GLY A 18 -35.10 -19.86 -16.04
C GLY A 18 -34.59 -19.01 -17.22
N ALA A 19 -35.27 -19.03 -18.36
CA ALA A 19 -34.97 -18.13 -19.47
C ALA A 19 -35.31 -16.67 -19.12
N ALA A 20 -36.50 -16.42 -18.59
CA ALA A 20 -36.91 -15.09 -18.16
C ALA A 20 -35.99 -14.49 -17.07
N VAL A 21 -35.46 -15.31 -16.16
CA VAL A 21 -34.46 -14.88 -15.17
C VAL A 21 -33.15 -14.43 -15.82
N ARG A 22 -32.66 -15.15 -16.85
CA ARG A 22 -31.42 -14.76 -17.57
C ARG A 22 -31.58 -13.43 -18.32
N ASP A 23 -32.80 -13.14 -18.77
CA ASP A 23 -33.13 -11.91 -19.46
C ASP A 23 -33.54 -10.76 -18.51
N GLY A 24 -33.43 -10.97 -17.19
CA GLY A 24 -33.81 -9.97 -16.17
C GLY A 24 -35.33 -9.72 -16.04
N ALA A 25 -36.17 -10.51 -16.69
CA ALA A 25 -37.62 -10.39 -16.70
C ALA A 25 -38.26 -11.12 -15.50
N TYR A 26 -37.96 -10.66 -14.28
CA TYR A 26 -38.34 -11.36 -13.03
C TYR A 26 -39.86 -11.48 -12.81
N GLU A 27 -40.68 -10.52 -13.27
CA GLU A 27 -42.15 -10.62 -13.16
C GLU A 27 -42.72 -11.72 -14.07
N LEU A 28 -42.14 -11.87 -15.26
CA LEU A 28 -42.49 -12.94 -16.19
C LEU A 28 -42.05 -14.31 -15.63
N ALA A 29 -40.85 -14.38 -15.06
CA ALA A 29 -40.35 -15.57 -14.39
C ALA A 29 -41.22 -16.00 -13.21
N LEU A 30 -41.70 -15.07 -12.39
CA LEU A 30 -42.63 -15.34 -11.29
C LEU A 30 -43.91 -16.00 -11.79
N GLY A 31 -44.49 -15.49 -12.88
CA GLY A 31 -45.70 -16.08 -13.46
C GLY A 31 -45.51 -17.55 -13.87
N PHE A 32 -44.35 -17.89 -14.43
CA PHE A 32 -44.03 -19.28 -14.78
C PHE A 32 -43.74 -20.17 -13.56
N TYR A 33 -43.06 -19.65 -12.53
CA TYR A 33 -42.86 -20.40 -11.28
C TYR A 33 -44.19 -20.64 -10.53
N ASP A 34 -45.08 -19.66 -10.46
CA ASP A 34 -46.40 -19.79 -9.84
C ASP A 34 -47.28 -20.80 -10.62
N GLU A 35 -47.17 -20.84 -11.95
CA GLU A 35 -47.81 -21.87 -12.80
C GLU A 35 -47.26 -23.28 -12.50
N ALA A 36 -45.94 -23.43 -12.39
CA ALA A 36 -45.29 -24.70 -12.03
C ALA A 36 -45.71 -25.20 -10.63
N VAL A 37 -45.76 -24.30 -9.64
CA VAL A 37 -46.22 -24.62 -8.27
C VAL A 37 -47.69 -25.04 -8.27
N THR A 38 -48.53 -24.40 -9.09
CA THR A 38 -49.95 -24.76 -9.22
C THR A 38 -50.13 -26.16 -9.80
N MET A 39 -49.33 -26.52 -10.81
CA MET A 39 -49.33 -27.88 -11.39
C MET A 39 -48.91 -28.92 -10.35
N LEU A 40 -47.79 -28.71 -9.66
CA LEU A 40 -47.30 -29.60 -8.62
C LEU A 40 -48.29 -29.76 -7.45
N THR A 41 -49.01 -28.70 -7.11
CA THR A 41 -50.05 -28.75 -6.06
C THR A 41 -51.26 -29.59 -6.49
N ARG A 42 -51.64 -29.55 -7.77
CA ARG A 42 -52.71 -30.40 -8.33
C ARG A 42 -52.29 -31.85 -8.42
N ASP A 43 -51.04 -32.11 -8.78
CA ASP A 43 -50.50 -33.47 -8.87
C ASP A 43 -50.38 -34.11 -7.48
N ALA A 44 -49.96 -33.34 -6.46
CA ALA A 44 -49.98 -33.77 -5.07
C ALA A 44 -51.40 -34.09 -4.55
N ALA A 45 -52.41 -33.31 -4.95
CA ALA A 45 -53.81 -33.56 -4.58
C ALA A 45 -54.39 -34.82 -5.24
N ARG A 46 -53.98 -35.14 -6.47
CA ARG A 46 -54.42 -36.34 -7.21
C ARG A 46 -53.81 -37.64 -6.67
N GLY A 47 -52.59 -37.58 -6.12
CA GLY A 47 -51.93 -38.73 -5.49
C GLY A 47 -52.51 -39.09 -4.12
N ALA A 48 -53.20 -38.17 -3.45
CA ALA A 48 -53.82 -38.41 -2.14
C ALA A 48 -55.14 -39.22 -2.19
N ASP A 49 -55.78 -39.30 -3.36
CA ASP A 49 -57.08 -39.99 -3.57
C ASP A 49 -56.93 -41.44 -4.10
N ALA A 50 -55.71 -41.95 -4.28
CA ALA A 50 -55.46 -43.28 -4.84
C ALA A 50 -55.13 -44.32 -3.73
N ASP A 51 -56.05 -45.27 -3.49
CA ASP A 51 -55.82 -46.44 -2.64
C ASP A 51 -54.90 -47.48 -3.35
N ALA A 52 -53.57 -47.36 -3.22
CA ALA A 52 -52.64 -48.46 -3.52
C ALA A 52 -51.20 -48.23 -2.97
N ASP A 53 -50.62 -49.29 -2.40
CA ASP A 53 -49.21 -49.53 -1.96
C ASP A 53 -48.44 -48.39 -1.26
N ALA A 54 -48.28 -48.53 0.07
CA ALA A 54 -47.75 -47.50 0.97
C ALA A 54 -46.27 -47.13 0.78
N ASP A 55 -45.42 -48.02 0.27
CA ASP A 55 -43.96 -47.80 0.20
C ASP A 55 -43.49 -47.19 -1.14
N ALA A 56 -44.17 -47.47 -2.26
CA ALA A 56 -43.83 -46.91 -3.57
C ALA A 56 -44.34 -45.47 -3.76
N ASP A 57 -45.39 -45.09 -3.02
CA ASP A 57 -46.03 -43.78 -3.10
C ASP A 57 -45.36 -42.72 -2.19
N ALA A 58 -44.58 -43.15 -1.19
CA ALA A 58 -43.80 -42.27 -0.31
C ALA A 58 -42.70 -41.52 -1.08
N ASP A 59 -41.92 -42.24 -1.89
CA ASP A 59 -40.83 -41.67 -2.71
C ASP A 59 -41.38 -40.70 -3.78
N ALA A 60 -42.55 -41.01 -4.36
CA ALA A 60 -43.20 -40.15 -5.35
C ALA A 60 -43.75 -38.85 -4.72
N ARG A 61 -44.27 -38.92 -3.49
CA ARG A 61 -44.72 -37.75 -2.72
C ARG A 61 -43.53 -36.88 -2.29
N ASP A 62 -42.41 -37.48 -1.90
CA ASP A 62 -41.17 -36.78 -1.56
C ASP A 62 -40.54 -36.07 -2.77
N ASP A 63 -40.59 -36.67 -3.97
CA ASP A 63 -40.13 -36.01 -5.22
C ASP A 63 -40.97 -34.78 -5.57
N VAL A 64 -42.30 -34.88 -5.45
CA VAL A 64 -43.21 -33.75 -5.71
C VAL A 64 -43.00 -32.62 -4.68
N ALA A 65 -42.79 -32.98 -3.41
CA ALA A 65 -42.48 -32.04 -2.33
C ALA A 65 -41.15 -31.29 -2.58
N ARG A 66 -40.09 -32.03 -2.94
CA ARG A 66 -38.77 -31.45 -3.27
C ARG A 66 -38.85 -30.53 -4.49
N ARG A 67 -39.52 -30.95 -5.57
CA ARG A 67 -39.68 -30.13 -6.78
C ARG A 67 -40.48 -28.86 -6.48
N ARG A 68 -41.50 -28.93 -5.64
CA ARG A 68 -42.28 -27.76 -5.21
C ARG A 68 -41.43 -26.79 -4.39
N ALA A 69 -40.60 -27.29 -3.46
CA ALA A 69 -39.67 -26.48 -2.70
C ALA A 69 -38.70 -25.72 -3.62
N VAL A 70 -38.11 -26.40 -4.61
CA VAL A 70 -37.22 -25.74 -5.60
C VAL A 70 -37.93 -24.59 -6.33
N MET A 71 -39.16 -24.79 -6.79
CA MET A 71 -39.91 -23.74 -7.50
C MET A 71 -40.26 -22.56 -6.59
N CYS A 72 -40.70 -22.81 -5.35
CA CYS A 72 -40.99 -21.77 -4.37
C CYS A 72 -39.75 -20.97 -3.97
N ALA A 73 -38.59 -21.62 -3.79
CA ALA A 73 -37.33 -20.94 -3.47
C ALA A 73 -36.82 -20.07 -4.63
N ASN A 74 -36.97 -20.53 -5.87
CA ASN A 74 -36.60 -19.72 -7.04
C ASN A 74 -37.57 -18.55 -7.24
N ALA A 75 -38.88 -18.75 -6.99
CA ALA A 75 -39.86 -17.67 -7.00
C ALA A 75 -39.54 -16.62 -5.90
N SER A 76 -39.12 -17.06 -4.71
CA SER A 76 -38.66 -16.17 -3.64
C SER A 76 -37.51 -15.27 -4.11
N ALA A 77 -36.51 -15.82 -4.81
CA ALA A 77 -35.40 -15.05 -5.36
C ALA A 77 -35.85 -14.00 -6.40
N CYS A 78 -36.83 -14.32 -7.26
CA CYS A 78 -37.39 -13.34 -8.19
C CYS A 78 -38.16 -12.22 -7.48
N SER A 79 -38.95 -12.55 -6.44
CA SER A 79 -39.62 -11.54 -5.62
C SER A 79 -38.62 -10.63 -4.90
N PHE A 80 -37.50 -11.18 -4.44
CA PHE A 80 -36.42 -10.43 -3.82
C PHE A 80 -35.76 -9.46 -4.81
N ALA A 81 -35.44 -9.93 -6.03
CA ALA A 81 -34.88 -9.10 -7.10
C ALA A 81 -35.80 -7.93 -7.52
N LEU A 82 -37.12 -8.09 -7.33
CA LEU A 82 -38.12 -7.05 -7.58
C LEU A 82 -38.35 -6.11 -6.39
N GLY A 83 -37.62 -6.27 -5.28
CA GLY A 83 -37.81 -5.50 -4.05
C GLY A 83 -39.09 -5.81 -3.29
N LYS A 84 -39.79 -6.91 -3.61
CA LYS A 84 -41.03 -7.35 -2.96
C LYS A 84 -40.68 -8.31 -1.81
N TYR A 85 -40.09 -7.78 -0.73
CA TYR A 85 -39.46 -8.60 0.33
C TYR A 85 -40.46 -9.46 1.14
N ASP A 86 -41.64 -8.95 1.46
CA ASP A 86 -42.69 -9.74 2.14
C ASP A 86 -43.17 -10.92 1.28
N ASP A 87 -43.22 -10.71 -0.04
CA ASP A 87 -43.55 -11.74 -1.03
C ASP A 87 -42.43 -12.77 -1.17
N ALA A 88 -41.17 -12.33 -1.11
CA ALA A 88 -40.01 -13.20 -1.09
C ALA A 88 -40.00 -14.07 0.17
N LEU A 89 -40.31 -13.49 1.33
CA LEU A 89 -40.41 -14.20 2.61
C LEU A 89 -41.51 -15.27 2.58
N ARG A 90 -42.74 -14.90 2.19
CA ARG A 90 -43.86 -15.85 2.08
C ARG A 90 -43.54 -17.03 1.16
N ARG A 91 -42.84 -16.78 0.05
CA ARG A 91 -42.44 -17.82 -0.91
C ARG A 91 -41.31 -18.71 -0.38
N ALA A 92 -40.36 -18.16 0.38
CA ALA A 92 -39.33 -18.94 1.06
C ALA A 92 -39.94 -19.84 2.15
N GLU A 93 -40.88 -19.32 2.93
CA GLU A 93 -41.63 -20.10 3.93
C GLU A 93 -42.47 -21.20 3.27
N ALA A 94 -43.12 -20.92 2.14
CA ALA A 94 -43.84 -21.94 1.36
C ALA A 94 -42.92 -23.03 0.81
N SER A 95 -41.67 -22.69 0.47
CA SER A 95 -40.64 -23.65 0.10
C SER A 95 -40.27 -24.56 1.27
N ILE A 96 -40.02 -23.99 2.46
CA ILE A 96 -39.68 -24.74 3.67
C ILE A 96 -40.83 -25.63 4.12
N ALA A 97 -42.07 -25.15 3.98
CA ALA A 97 -43.27 -25.95 4.27
C ALA A 97 -43.47 -27.10 3.28
N SER A 98 -42.91 -27.01 2.07
CA SER A 98 -42.94 -28.09 1.07
C SER A 98 -41.84 -29.11 1.35
N ASP A 99 -40.62 -28.66 1.62
CA ASP A 99 -39.51 -29.51 2.06
C ASP A 99 -38.58 -28.72 2.98
N GLY A 100 -38.63 -29.05 4.27
CA GLY A 100 -37.84 -28.40 5.31
C GLY A 100 -36.35 -28.72 5.25
N THR A 101 -35.95 -29.78 4.53
CA THR A 101 -34.55 -30.18 4.33
C THR A 101 -33.87 -29.42 3.20
N TYR A 102 -34.61 -28.61 2.42
CA TYR A 102 -34.04 -27.86 1.31
C TYR A 102 -33.27 -26.63 1.80
N ALA A 103 -31.96 -26.80 2.01
CA ALA A 103 -31.07 -25.77 2.59
C ALA A 103 -31.19 -24.40 1.89
N LYS A 104 -31.31 -24.37 0.55
CA LYS A 104 -31.41 -23.12 -0.22
C LYS A 104 -32.65 -22.29 0.15
N ALA A 105 -33.74 -22.92 0.60
CA ALA A 105 -34.93 -22.21 1.04
C ALA A 105 -34.67 -21.38 2.31
N HIS A 106 -33.85 -21.91 3.23
CA HIS A 106 -33.46 -21.22 4.46
C HIS A 106 -32.52 -20.04 4.18
N ALA A 107 -31.63 -20.16 3.19
CA ALA A 107 -30.82 -19.04 2.71
C ALA A 107 -31.68 -17.90 2.12
N ARG A 108 -32.67 -18.23 1.27
CA ARG A 108 -33.61 -17.22 0.72
C ARG A 108 -34.47 -16.56 1.80
N ARG A 109 -34.86 -17.32 2.83
CA ARG A 109 -35.57 -16.77 3.99
C ARG A 109 -34.69 -15.79 4.78
N ALA A 110 -33.39 -16.09 4.92
CA ALA A 110 -32.45 -15.19 5.59
C ALA A 110 -32.27 -13.87 4.83
N GLU A 111 -32.09 -13.91 3.51
CA GLU A 111 -32.01 -12.70 2.67
C GLU A 111 -33.25 -11.82 2.83
N ALA A 112 -34.45 -12.43 2.84
CA ALA A 112 -35.69 -11.69 3.02
C ALA A 112 -35.78 -11.04 4.43
N PHE A 113 -35.40 -11.75 5.49
CA PHE A 113 -35.34 -11.18 6.85
C PHE A 113 -34.29 -10.09 7.01
N GLU A 114 -33.16 -10.20 6.32
CA GLU A 114 -32.15 -9.14 6.28
C GLU A 114 -32.73 -7.86 5.68
N ALA A 115 -33.41 -7.98 4.53
CA ALA A 115 -34.03 -6.85 3.85
C ALA A 115 -35.16 -6.20 4.69
N THR A 116 -35.88 -6.96 5.50
CA THR A 116 -36.88 -6.43 6.46
C THR A 116 -36.29 -6.02 7.81
N ARG A 117 -34.96 -6.11 8.00
CA ARG A 117 -34.19 -5.77 9.22
C ARG A 117 -34.52 -6.64 10.44
N GLU A 118 -34.97 -7.88 10.22
CA GLU A 118 -35.21 -8.89 11.25
C GLU A 118 -33.96 -9.78 11.45
N TYR A 119 -32.83 -9.17 11.81
CA TYR A 119 -31.50 -9.80 11.82
C TYR A 119 -31.40 -11.07 12.69
N ALA A 120 -32.13 -11.13 13.81
CA ALA A 120 -32.15 -12.32 14.66
C ALA A 120 -32.75 -13.56 13.95
N ARG A 121 -33.82 -13.36 13.19
CA ARG A 121 -34.50 -14.41 12.43
C ARG A 121 -33.72 -14.79 11.15
N ALA A 122 -33.00 -13.84 10.58
CA ALA A 122 -32.05 -14.10 9.50
C ALA A 122 -30.92 -15.04 9.97
N ARG A 123 -30.31 -14.77 11.14
CA ARG A 123 -29.27 -15.63 11.74
C ARG A 123 -29.77 -17.03 12.06
N GLU A 124 -30.99 -17.15 12.59
CA GLU A 124 -31.61 -18.45 12.85
C GLU A 124 -31.77 -19.25 11.54
N SER A 125 -32.22 -18.60 10.47
CA SER A 125 -32.38 -19.23 9.16
C SER A 125 -31.05 -19.66 8.54
N LEU A 126 -29.98 -18.86 8.64
CA LEU A 126 -28.64 -19.25 8.18
C LEU A 126 -28.05 -20.40 8.99
N ARG A 127 -28.33 -20.45 10.31
CA ARG A 127 -27.91 -21.58 11.15
C ARG A 127 -28.55 -22.89 10.69
N THR A 128 -29.87 -22.89 10.47
CA THR A 128 -30.57 -24.07 9.94
C THR A 128 -30.06 -24.45 8.54
N CYS A 129 -29.77 -23.47 7.68
CA CYS A 129 -29.17 -23.72 6.37
C CYS A 129 -27.82 -24.43 6.48
N ARG A 130 -26.96 -23.97 7.38
CA ARG A 130 -25.63 -24.55 7.66
C ARG A 130 -25.73 -25.97 8.20
N GLU A 131 -26.61 -26.21 9.17
CA GLU A 131 -26.84 -27.55 9.75
C GLU A 131 -27.30 -28.56 8.70
N LEU A 132 -28.18 -28.16 7.78
CA LEU A 132 -28.66 -29.01 6.69
C LEU A 132 -27.54 -29.33 5.67
N LEU A 133 -26.70 -28.34 5.32
CA LEU A 133 -25.57 -28.54 4.40
C LEU A 133 -24.45 -29.41 5.01
N GLU A 134 -24.18 -29.27 6.30
CA GLU A 134 -23.22 -30.12 7.03
C GLU A 134 -23.72 -31.57 7.11
N TRP A 135 -25.04 -31.78 7.22
CA TRP A 135 -25.66 -33.11 7.26
C TRP A 135 -25.68 -33.83 5.89
N GLU A 136 -25.85 -33.10 4.77
CA GLU A 136 -25.85 -33.67 3.41
C GLU A 136 -24.47 -34.21 2.96
N GLY A 137 -23.40 -34.06 3.76
CA GLY A 137 -22.10 -34.74 3.59
C GLY A 137 -21.33 -34.44 2.29
N ARG A 138 -21.84 -33.51 1.47
CA ARG A 138 -21.31 -33.10 0.16
C ARG A 138 -21.34 -31.59 -0.06
N ALA A 139 -21.56 -30.77 0.96
CA ALA A 139 -21.46 -29.32 0.81
C ALA A 139 -20.00 -28.96 0.49
N GLY A 140 -19.76 -28.46 -0.73
CA GLY A 140 -18.44 -27.96 -1.10
C GLY A 140 -18.07 -26.76 -0.21
N GLU A 141 -16.78 -26.63 0.15
CA GLU A 141 -16.24 -25.52 0.96
C GLU A 141 -16.75 -24.13 0.51
N ARG A 142 -17.06 -24.00 -0.78
CA ARG A 142 -17.66 -22.81 -1.39
C ARG A 142 -19.03 -22.41 -0.82
N MET A 143 -19.98 -23.32 -0.61
CA MET A 143 -21.31 -22.96 -0.09
C MET A 143 -21.28 -22.61 1.40
N LEU A 144 -20.39 -23.23 2.17
CA LEU A 144 -20.18 -22.87 3.58
C LEU A 144 -19.49 -21.50 3.68
N ALA A 145 -18.56 -21.19 2.78
CA ALA A 145 -17.97 -19.85 2.69
C ALA A 145 -18.99 -18.77 2.29
N GLU A 146 -19.88 -19.06 1.34
CA GLU A 146 -20.99 -18.16 0.97
C GLU A 146 -21.94 -17.90 2.16
N LEU A 147 -22.22 -18.91 2.99
CA LEU A 147 -23.00 -18.72 4.23
C LEU A 147 -22.28 -17.88 5.29
N ASP A 148 -20.97 -18.09 5.44
CA ASP A 148 -20.16 -17.29 6.38
C ASP A 148 -20.10 -15.82 5.95
N GLU A 149 -20.07 -15.56 4.64
CA GLU A 149 -20.18 -14.21 4.07
C GLU A 149 -21.55 -13.58 4.37
N MET A 150 -22.65 -14.31 4.19
CA MET A 150 -24.00 -13.83 4.55
C MET A 150 -24.14 -13.51 6.05
N VAL A 151 -23.52 -14.30 6.94
CA VAL A 151 -23.51 -13.99 8.38
C VAL A 151 -22.72 -12.71 8.67
N MET A 152 -21.58 -12.51 8.00
CA MET A 152 -20.79 -11.30 8.13
C MET A 152 -21.53 -10.07 7.60
N ASP A 153 -22.28 -10.18 6.51
CA ASP A 153 -23.06 -9.08 5.94
C ASP A 153 -24.25 -8.72 6.84
N LEU A 154 -24.89 -9.69 7.49
CA LEU A 154 -25.88 -9.44 8.55
C LEU A 154 -25.28 -8.65 9.72
N ASP A 155 -24.08 -8.99 10.17
CA ASP A 155 -23.41 -8.27 11.27
C ASP A 155 -23.06 -6.83 10.86
N LYS A 156 -22.64 -6.60 9.62
CA LYS A 156 -22.44 -5.25 9.07
C LYS A 156 -23.75 -4.47 8.96
N ALA A 157 -24.82 -5.10 8.46
CA ALA A 157 -26.12 -4.46 8.29
C ALA A 157 -26.75 -4.08 9.65
N GLU A 158 -26.62 -4.94 10.66
CA GLU A 158 -27.05 -4.66 12.04
C GLU A 158 -26.20 -3.53 12.67
N ALA A 159 -24.87 -3.55 12.48
CA ALA A 159 -23.98 -2.49 12.95
C ALA A 159 -24.29 -1.13 12.28
N ALA A 160 -24.59 -1.13 10.97
CA ALA A 160 -25.00 0.07 10.23
C ALA A 160 -26.39 0.57 10.69
N GLY A 161 -27.34 -0.32 10.95
CA GLY A 161 -28.64 0.02 11.53
C GLY A 161 -28.54 0.60 12.94
N ALA A 162 -27.65 0.05 13.77
CA ALA A 162 -27.34 0.56 15.11
C ALA A 162 -26.59 1.91 15.07
N GLN A 163 -25.74 2.13 14.07
CA GLN A 163 -25.07 3.41 13.81
C GLN A 163 -26.05 4.49 13.36
N ALA A 164 -27.01 4.17 12.48
CA ALA A 164 -28.08 5.10 12.07
C ALA A 164 -29.00 5.47 13.25
N ALA A 165 -29.30 4.50 14.14
CA ALA A 165 -30.03 4.76 15.38
C ALA A 165 -29.22 5.61 16.38
N ARG A 166 -27.89 5.39 16.46
CA ARG A 166 -26.97 6.23 17.26
C ARG A 166 -26.89 7.65 16.74
N VAL A 167 -26.78 7.88 15.43
CA VAL A 167 -26.77 9.23 14.83
C VAL A 167 -28.10 9.96 15.09
N GLY A 168 -29.23 9.26 15.02
CA GLY A 168 -30.54 9.80 15.40
C GLY A 168 -30.68 10.12 16.91
N LEU A 169 -29.94 9.43 17.78
CA LEU A 169 -29.86 9.71 19.21
C LEU A 169 -28.88 10.85 19.53
N GLN A 170 -27.78 10.95 18.77
CA GLN A 170 -26.70 11.94 18.92
C GLN A 170 -27.18 13.35 18.56
N MET A 171 -28.11 13.48 17.60
CA MET A 171 -28.81 14.74 17.33
C MET A 171 -29.72 15.21 18.48
N LYS A 172 -30.16 14.31 19.38
CA LYS A 172 -31.01 14.66 20.53
C LYS A 172 -30.24 14.94 21.82
N MET A 173 -28.93 14.66 21.88
CA MET A 173 -28.12 14.74 23.10
C MET A 173 -27.05 15.84 23.08
N SER A 174 -27.19 16.88 22.24
CA SER A 174 -26.30 18.06 22.21
C SER A 174 -26.40 18.99 23.44
N ALA A 175 -26.84 18.48 24.60
CA ALA A 175 -26.95 19.25 25.83
C ALA A 175 -26.64 18.41 27.09
N ALA A 176 -25.41 17.92 27.24
CA ALA A 176 -24.70 17.81 28.53
C ALA A 176 -23.34 17.09 28.36
N ARG A 177 -22.26 17.72 28.82
CA ARG A 177 -20.95 17.09 29.03
C ARG A 177 -21.06 16.04 30.14
N LEU A 178 -20.61 14.80 29.89
CA LEU A 178 -20.23 13.85 30.94
C LEU A 178 -19.06 12.95 30.50
N ALA A 179 -18.34 12.48 31.51
CA ALA A 179 -16.97 11.98 31.50
C ALA A 179 -16.72 10.64 30.78
N ARG A 180 -15.45 10.42 30.40
CA ARG A 180 -14.91 9.18 29.83
C ARG A 180 -15.17 7.97 30.76
N PRO A 181 -15.72 6.84 30.27
CA PRO A 181 -15.75 5.60 31.04
C PRO A 181 -14.43 4.82 30.89
N SER A 182 -13.91 4.33 32.01
CA SER A 182 -12.94 3.24 32.05
C SER A 182 -13.66 1.92 31.82
N PHE A 183 -13.16 1.05 30.95
CA PHE A 183 -13.69 -0.30 30.78
C PHE A 183 -12.77 -1.31 31.47
N ALA A 184 -13.32 -1.95 32.50
CA ALA A 184 -12.80 -3.16 33.11
C ALA A 184 -13.08 -4.36 32.19
N SER A 185 -12.13 -5.30 32.16
CA SER A 185 -12.23 -6.58 31.47
C SER A 185 -13.20 -7.52 32.19
N ASP A 186 -14.23 -7.99 31.49
CA ASP A 186 -15.04 -9.12 31.93
C ASP A 186 -14.80 -10.32 31.00
N ASP A 187 -14.20 -11.36 31.58
CA ASP A 187 -14.08 -12.70 31.03
C ASP A 187 -15.39 -13.50 31.18
N ALA A 188 -15.51 -14.51 30.29
CA ALA A 188 -16.27 -15.76 30.41
C ALA A 188 -17.73 -15.85 29.89
N ARG A 189 -17.86 -16.66 28.82
CA ARG A 189 -18.78 -17.81 28.57
C ARG A 189 -18.92 -17.97 27.05
N GLY A 190 -18.67 -19.08 26.34
CA GLY A 190 -18.53 -20.50 26.66
C GLY A 190 -19.23 -21.28 25.53
N ALA A 191 -18.49 -21.72 24.49
CA ALA A 191 -19.00 -22.63 23.45
C ALA A 191 -17.85 -23.46 22.85
N ARG A 192 -18.11 -24.76 22.66
CA ARG A 192 -17.15 -25.85 22.42
C ARG A 192 -16.29 -25.63 21.16
N THR A 193 -15.00 -25.37 21.36
CA THR A 193 -13.97 -25.43 20.32
C THR A 193 -13.29 -26.80 20.32
N ALA A 194 -13.09 -27.37 19.12
CA ALA A 194 -12.09 -28.41 18.93
C ALA A 194 -10.75 -27.90 19.47
N ARG A 195 -10.05 -28.70 20.28
CA ARG A 195 -8.77 -28.33 20.92
C ARG A 195 -7.76 -27.90 19.84
N ARG A 196 -7.64 -26.60 19.63
CA ARG A 196 -6.51 -25.97 18.94
C ARG A 196 -5.36 -25.97 19.95
N VAL A 197 -4.26 -26.64 19.63
CA VAL A 197 -3.05 -26.64 20.46
C VAL A 197 -2.54 -25.20 20.54
N THR A 198 -2.75 -24.53 21.67
CA THR A 198 -2.24 -23.18 21.94
C THR A 198 -0.83 -23.28 22.52
N PHE A 199 0.09 -22.51 21.96
CA PHE A 199 1.53 -22.63 22.17
C PHE A 199 2.01 -21.58 23.18
N GLU A 200 2.01 -21.88 24.48
CA GLU A 200 2.79 -21.12 25.46
C GLU A 200 3.51 -22.04 26.47
N PRO A 201 4.60 -22.72 26.07
CA PRO A 201 5.56 -23.22 27.03
C PRO A 201 6.64 -22.16 27.29
N THR A 202 6.75 -21.72 28.55
CA THR A 202 7.88 -20.96 29.05
C THR A 202 9.19 -21.75 28.84
N LEU A 203 10.25 -21.04 28.46
CA LEU A 203 11.60 -21.59 28.47
C LEU A 203 12.05 -21.59 29.93
N ASP A 204 11.97 -22.75 30.58
CA ASP A 204 12.71 -22.96 31.82
C ASP A 204 14.18 -23.16 31.44
N ILE A 205 15.01 -22.21 31.89
CA ILE A 205 16.46 -22.26 31.73
C ILE A 205 16.97 -23.17 32.83
N ASP A 206 17.05 -24.47 32.56
CA ASP A 206 17.93 -25.34 33.33
C ASP A 206 19.35 -25.08 32.86
N CYS A 207 20.08 -24.32 33.67
CA CYS A 207 21.53 -24.18 33.57
C CYS A 207 22.17 -25.50 34.01
N ASP A 208 22.39 -26.41 33.07
CA ASP A 208 23.37 -27.48 33.27
C ASP A 208 24.75 -26.83 33.28
N THR A 209 25.29 -26.65 34.48
CA THR A 209 26.67 -26.25 34.72
C THR A 209 27.57 -27.44 34.37
N ASP A 210 28.27 -27.35 33.25
CA ASP A 210 29.49 -28.13 33.03
C ASP A 210 30.55 -27.62 34.03
N GLU A 211 30.74 -28.37 35.11
CA GLU A 211 31.87 -28.23 36.03
C GLU A 211 33.14 -28.73 35.33
N ASP A 212 34.01 -27.81 34.87
CA ASP A 212 35.46 -27.96 35.01
C ASP A 212 36.24 -26.68 34.64
N SER A 213 37.15 -26.28 35.54
CA SER A 213 38.30 -25.35 35.36
C SER A 213 38.17 -23.83 35.71
N PRO A 214 39.26 -23.18 36.19
CA PRO A 214 39.30 -22.34 37.42
C PRO A 214 39.35 -20.80 37.19
N PRO A 215 39.36 -19.94 38.24
CA PRO A 215 38.76 -18.61 38.21
C PRO A 215 39.71 -17.51 37.73
N VAL A 216 39.18 -16.51 37.02
CA VAL A 216 39.89 -15.24 36.77
C VAL A 216 38.98 -14.04 37.07
N LYS A 217 39.49 -13.21 37.99
CA LYS A 217 38.89 -12.01 38.58
C LYS A 217 38.43 -10.98 37.54
N ARG A 218 37.23 -10.42 37.75
CA ARG A 218 36.91 -9.04 37.34
C ARG A 218 36.37 -8.25 38.53
N VAL A 219 37.17 -7.30 38.97
CA VAL A 219 36.78 -6.17 39.80
C VAL A 219 36.07 -5.17 38.89
N THR A 220 34.85 -4.76 39.25
CA THR A 220 34.39 -3.36 39.12
C THR A 220 33.13 -3.17 39.96
N THR A 221 33.27 -2.34 40.98
CA THR A 221 32.22 -1.82 41.86
C THR A 221 31.23 -0.96 41.08
N LYS A 222 29.93 -1.20 41.25
CA LYS A 222 28.86 -0.23 40.94
C LYS A 222 28.83 0.86 42.02
N PRO A 223 28.64 2.15 41.68
CA PRO A 223 28.01 3.10 42.59
C PRO A 223 26.50 3.15 42.35
N MET A 224 25.75 3.22 43.44
CA MET A 224 24.30 3.39 43.46
C MET A 224 23.89 4.83 43.15
N LEU A 225 22.77 4.93 42.46
CA LEU A 225 22.13 6.12 41.91
C LEU A 225 21.33 6.86 42.99
N ALA A 226 21.98 7.48 43.99
CA ALA A 226 21.26 8.13 45.10
C ALA A 226 21.74 9.53 45.54
N ASP A 227 22.87 10.07 45.06
CA ASP A 227 23.43 11.33 45.62
C ASP A 227 23.55 12.52 44.64
N LEU A 228 22.81 12.53 43.51
CA LEU A 228 22.83 13.65 42.54
C LEU A 228 21.52 14.46 42.47
N GLY A 229 20.63 14.30 43.46
CA GLY A 229 19.31 14.94 43.45
C GLY A 229 19.22 16.32 44.12
N ALA A 230 20.10 16.67 45.06
CA ALA A 230 19.91 17.86 45.89
C ALA A 230 20.60 19.12 45.34
N LEU A 231 21.81 18.99 44.78
CA LEU A 231 22.61 20.13 44.28
C LEU A 231 22.10 20.71 42.94
N ALA A 232 21.37 19.93 42.14
CA ALA A 232 20.79 20.41 40.88
C ALA A 232 19.56 21.30 41.12
N VAL A 233 18.81 21.06 42.21
CA VAL A 233 17.60 21.80 42.53
C VAL A 233 17.91 23.15 43.19
N GLU A 234 18.94 23.23 44.03
CA GLU A 234 19.39 24.51 44.61
C GLU A 234 19.91 25.48 43.53
N LYS A 235 20.62 24.96 42.52
CA LYS A 235 21.17 25.78 41.43
C LYS A 235 20.09 26.38 40.52
N VAL A 236 18.98 25.65 40.32
CA VAL A 236 17.82 26.13 39.56
C VAL A 236 17.03 27.18 40.35
N MET A 237 16.95 27.04 41.68
CA MET A 237 16.31 28.06 42.53
C MET A 237 17.15 29.33 42.69
N GLU A 238 18.48 29.25 42.67
CA GLU A 238 19.37 30.43 42.61
C GLU A 238 19.23 31.20 41.29
N MET A 239 19.12 30.49 40.15
CA MET A 239 18.89 31.13 38.85
C MET A 239 17.55 31.87 38.79
N HIS A 240 16.52 31.39 39.50
CA HIS A 240 15.23 32.08 39.58
C HIS A 240 15.20 33.28 40.53
N ARG A 241 16.11 33.37 41.51
CA ARG A 241 16.20 34.52 42.42
C ARG A 241 17.02 35.69 41.87
N ALA A 242 17.83 35.46 40.83
CA ALA A 242 18.65 36.49 40.18
C ALA A 242 17.89 37.33 39.12
N GLY A 243 16.62 37.01 38.82
CA GLY A 243 15.84 37.66 37.77
C GLY A 243 14.85 38.73 38.24
N ALA A 244 14.93 39.21 39.48
CA ALA A 244 14.00 40.20 40.03
C ALA A 244 14.75 41.46 40.50
N ALA A 245 14.95 42.40 39.57
CA ALA A 245 15.19 43.80 39.88
C ALA A 245 14.63 44.68 38.75
N ASP A 246 13.54 45.37 39.10
CA ASP A 246 12.96 46.62 38.58
C ASP A 246 13.00 47.00 37.09
N GLY A 247 11.82 47.35 36.58
CA GLY A 247 11.67 48.31 35.47
C GLY A 247 10.43 48.12 34.62
N ASP A 248 9.34 48.79 35.01
CA ASP A 248 8.26 49.36 34.18
C ASP A 248 8.30 49.05 32.65
N GLU A 249 7.39 48.22 32.15
CA GLU A 249 7.22 48.02 30.69
C GLU A 249 5.77 48.23 30.28
N SER A 250 5.53 49.35 29.61
CA SER A 250 4.38 49.56 28.74
C SER A 250 4.20 48.37 27.79
N PHE A 251 2.97 47.85 27.65
CA PHE A 251 2.63 46.74 26.76
C PHE A 251 2.76 47.13 25.28
N GLY A 252 3.99 47.10 24.75
CA GLY A 252 4.28 47.30 23.34
C GLY A 252 3.77 46.12 22.50
N HIS A 253 2.86 46.41 21.58
CA HIS A 253 2.42 45.46 20.55
C HIS A 253 3.07 45.82 19.22
N LYS A 254 3.43 44.81 18.42
CA LYS A 254 4.02 44.97 17.08
C LYS A 254 3.21 44.22 16.03
N ARG A 255 3.11 44.76 14.82
CA ARG A 255 2.38 44.13 13.70
C ARG A 255 3.35 43.45 12.74
N CYS A 256 3.12 42.18 12.43
CA CYS A 256 3.90 41.39 11.49
C CYS A 256 3.72 41.92 10.06
N LYS A 257 4.81 42.27 9.38
CA LYS A 257 4.76 42.76 7.99
C LYS A 257 4.35 41.70 6.95
N MET A 258 4.39 40.40 7.30
CA MET A 258 4.03 39.31 6.37
C MET A 258 2.56 38.93 6.36
N CYS A 259 1.94 38.81 7.53
CA CYS A 259 0.54 38.38 7.64
C CYS A 259 -0.35 39.42 8.34
N GLY A 260 0.19 40.57 8.71
CA GLY A 260 -0.55 41.63 9.40
C GLY A 260 -0.92 41.32 10.85
N ASN A 261 -0.54 40.15 11.40
CA ASN A 261 -0.90 39.72 12.76
C ASN A 261 -0.21 40.56 13.84
N VAL A 262 -0.92 40.89 14.92
CA VAL A 262 -0.40 41.68 16.04
C VAL A 262 0.20 40.73 17.09
N CYS A 263 1.50 40.84 17.32
CA CYS A 263 2.27 40.03 18.27
C CYS A 263 2.79 40.90 19.41
N HIS A 264 3.01 40.30 20.57
CA HIS A 264 3.68 40.98 21.68
C HIS A 264 5.12 41.33 21.28
N VAL A 265 5.65 42.49 21.69
CA VAL A 265 7.03 42.90 21.34
C VAL A 265 8.04 41.81 21.68
N LYS A 266 7.97 41.18 22.86
CA LYS A 266 8.91 40.11 23.24
C LYS A 266 8.89 38.81 22.40
N MET A 267 7.96 38.64 21.47
CA MET A 267 7.90 37.45 20.60
C MET A 267 9.01 37.48 19.55
N THR A 268 9.78 36.38 19.45
CA THR A 268 10.85 36.19 18.47
C THR A 268 10.36 35.54 17.17
N SER A 269 9.09 35.13 17.09
CA SER A 269 8.42 34.63 15.89
C SER A 269 6.95 35.02 15.86
N CYS A 270 6.33 35.05 14.68
CA CYS A 270 4.90 35.34 14.56
C CYS A 270 4.04 34.13 14.92
N SER A 271 3.05 34.28 15.79
CA SER A 271 2.15 33.17 16.19
C SER A 271 1.22 32.65 15.09
N SER A 272 1.10 33.35 13.97
CA SER A 272 0.20 32.99 12.87
C SER A 272 0.93 32.38 11.68
N CYS A 273 1.99 33.04 11.18
CA CYS A 273 2.78 32.53 10.07
C CYS A 273 4.06 31.80 10.49
N CYS A 274 4.37 31.76 11.79
CA CYS A 274 5.51 31.04 12.39
C CYS A 274 6.91 31.48 11.91
N PHE A 275 7.03 32.55 11.12
CA PHE A 275 8.34 33.09 10.73
C PHE A 275 9.06 33.77 11.91
N PRO A 276 10.39 33.60 12.05
CA PRO A 276 11.21 34.30 13.03
C PRO A 276 11.37 35.78 12.68
N LEU A 277 11.54 36.65 13.68
CA LEU A 277 11.80 38.08 13.54
C LEU A 277 13.30 38.37 13.77
N VAL A 278 13.86 39.37 13.08
CA VAL A 278 15.30 39.72 13.14
C VAL A 278 15.76 39.96 14.58
N ALA A 279 14.90 40.59 15.38
CA ALA A 279 15.11 40.83 16.81
C ALA A 279 13.74 40.94 17.53
N PRO A 280 13.69 40.79 18.86
CA PRO A 280 12.46 40.95 19.64
C PRO A 280 11.82 42.34 19.47
N ASP A 281 12.57 43.40 19.29
CA ASP A 281 12.04 44.75 19.06
C ASP A 281 11.79 45.07 17.57
N SER A 282 12.15 44.17 16.65
CA SER A 282 11.99 44.37 15.21
C SER A 282 10.61 43.96 14.68
N TYR A 283 10.11 44.73 13.70
CA TYR A 283 8.90 44.48 12.91
C TYR A 283 9.20 43.64 11.66
N GLU A 284 10.46 43.28 11.45
CA GLU A 284 11.00 42.67 10.24
C GLU A 284 11.27 41.17 10.48
N PRO A 285 10.72 40.27 9.64
CA PRO A 285 11.06 38.85 9.67
C PRO A 285 12.55 38.62 9.40
N ALA A 286 13.17 37.69 10.12
CA ALA A 286 14.60 37.34 10.01
C ALA A 286 15.02 36.84 8.61
N THR A 287 14.05 36.60 7.73
CA THR A 287 14.24 35.93 6.44
C THR A 287 13.47 36.61 5.30
N LEU A 288 13.60 37.94 5.13
CA LEU A 288 13.30 38.63 3.87
C LEU A 288 14.37 39.70 3.50
N PRO A 289 14.56 40.00 2.19
CA PRO A 289 15.65 40.79 1.65
C PRO A 289 15.44 42.30 1.82
N ARG A 290 16.53 43.05 1.96
CA ARG A 290 16.50 44.52 2.03
C ARG A 290 16.03 45.09 0.69
N VAL A 291 14.86 45.73 0.69
CA VAL A 291 14.43 46.60 -0.41
C VAL A 291 15.21 47.91 -0.30
N GLY A 292 15.69 48.40 -1.44
CA GLY A 292 16.54 49.58 -1.57
C GLY A 292 16.00 50.85 -0.91
N GLU A 293 16.94 51.73 -0.61
CA GLU A 293 16.73 53.10 -0.12
C GLU A 293 15.89 53.92 -1.12
N ASP A 294 15.26 54.98 -0.59
CA ASP A 294 14.42 55.99 -1.24
C ASP A 294 12.94 55.65 -1.53
N ALA A 295 12.11 55.79 -0.49
CA ALA A 295 10.79 56.41 -0.62
C ALA A 295 10.42 57.16 0.67
N GLY A 296 10.67 58.47 0.69
CA GLY A 296 10.30 59.35 1.79
C GLY A 296 8.81 59.73 1.79
N LEU A 297 8.36 60.15 2.98
CA LEU A 297 7.38 61.22 3.23
C LEU A 297 6.04 61.19 2.47
N TYR A 298 4.95 60.78 3.12
CA TYR A 298 3.95 61.70 3.70
C TYR A 298 2.83 60.96 4.45
N GLU A 299 2.24 61.69 5.40
CA GLU A 299 1.27 61.29 6.42
C GLU A 299 -0.21 61.20 5.95
N SER A 300 -1.02 60.64 6.86
CA SER A 300 -2.40 61.02 7.24
C SER A 300 -3.63 60.42 6.53
N ASP A 301 -4.40 59.71 7.36
CA ASP A 301 -5.84 59.82 7.67
C ASP A 301 -6.96 59.44 6.67
N ASP A 302 -7.81 58.57 7.24
CA ASP A 302 -9.28 58.54 7.28
C ASP A 302 -10.18 58.09 6.12
N SER A 303 -11.04 57.14 6.52
CA SER A 303 -12.48 57.00 6.25
C SER A 303 -13.00 56.42 4.93
N SER A 304 -13.80 55.37 5.12
CA SER A 304 -15.13 55.05 4.56
C SER A 304 -15.35 54.85 3.06
N ASP A 305 -16.14 53.80 2.83
CA ASP A 305 -17.14 53.58 1.78
C ASP A 305 -16.80 52.64 0.63
N GLU A 306 -17.74 51.70 0.48
CA GLU A 306 -17.89 50.73 -0.59
C GLU A 306 -18.08 51.44 -1.94
N GLU A 307 -17.44 50.93 -2.99
CA GLU A 307 -18.05 50.84 -4.33
C GLU A 307 -17.25 49.85 -5.21
N ASP A 308 -18.01 48.95 -5.84
CA ASP A 308 -17.58 47.91 -6.77
C ASP A 308 -16.89 48.46 -8.03
N VAL A 309 -15.70 47.96 -8.39
CA VAL A 309 -15.22 47.97 -9.78
C VAL A 309 -14.33 46.75 -10.11
N ASP A 310 -14.93 45.85 -10.89
CA ASP A 310 -14.38 45.10 -12.03
C ASP A 310 -13.26 44.04 -11.86
N PHE A 311 -13.54 42.88 -12.47
CA PHE A 311 -12.74 41.67 -12.55
C PHE A 311 -11.50 41.89 -13.42
N GLY A 312 -10.44 42.43 -12.81
CA GLY A 312 -9.09 42.48 -13.38
C GLY A 312 -8.30 41.23 -13.01
N ARG A 313 -8.19 40.30 -13.97
CA ARG A 313 -7.33 39.11 -13.97
C ARG A 313 -5.87 39.46 -13.59
N SER A 314 -5.49 39.32 -12.32
CA SER A 314 -4.09 39.43 -11.88
C SER A 314 -3.42 38.05 -11.83
N SER A 315 -2.52 37.85 -12.77
CA SER A 315 -1.43 36.90 -12.74
C SER A 315 -0.54 37.08 -11.50
N LEU A 316 0.24 36.03 -11.18
CA LEU A 316 1.40 35.99 -10.26
C LEU A 316 1.09 35.71 -8.78
N GLY A 317 0.97 34.42 -8.45
CA GLY A 317 1.46 33.89 -7.17
C GLY A 317 2.89 33.39 -7.38
N ASP A 318 3.84 34.30 -7.48
CA ASP A 318 5.27 33.97 -7.41
C ASP A 318 5.59 33.55 -5.98
N ASP A 319 5.80 32.25 -5.75
CA ASP A 319 6.72 31.81 -4.72
C ASP A 319 8.09 32.31 -5.16
N VAL A 320 8.50 33.47 -4.61
CA VAL A 320 9.74 34.18 -4.91
C VAL A 320 10.90 33.18 -4.91
N ILE A 321 11.43 32.93 -6.11
CA ILE A 321 12.76 32.36 -6.29
C ILE A 321 13.71 33.29 -5.54
N ASP A 322 14.43 32.74 -4.56
CA ASP A 322 15.50 33.46 -3.87
C ASP A 322 16.47 34.04 -4.91
N ASP A 323 16.47 35.37 -5.06
CA ASP A 323 17.30 36.13 -6.02
C ASP A 323 18.80 36.09 -5.65
N ALA A 324 19.18 35.16 -4.77
CA ALA A 324 20.55 34.78 -4.46
C ALA A 324 21.11 33.68 -5.39
N SER A 325 20.28 33.08 -6.26
CA SER A 325 20.80 32.20 -7.31
C SER A 325 21.38 33.03 -8.45
N ASP A 326 22.67 32.87 -8.70
CA ASP A 326 23.27 33.36 -9.94
C ASP A 326 22.57 32.65 -11.12
N GLU A 327 22.27 33.32 -12.24
CA GLU A 327 21.74 32.61 -13.43
C GLU A 327 22.67 31.47 -13.87
N ASN A 328 23.95 31.56 -13.52
CA ASN A 328 24.97 30.54 -13.76
C ASN A 328 24.93 29.37 -12.76
N ASP A 329 24.11 29.42 -11.70
CA ASP A 329 24.00 28.31 -10.76
C ASP A 329 23.40 27.07 -11.43
N PRO A 330 24.00 25.89 -11.20
CA PRO A 330 23.44 24.64 -11.70
C PRO A 330 22.00 24.42 -11.25
N TRP A 331 21.22 23.68 -12.05
CA TRP A 331 19.78 23.53 -11.78
C TRP A 331 19.47 22.95 -10.40
N TRP A 332 20.33 22.08 -9.86
CA TRP A 332 20.13 21.50 -8.53
C TRP A 332 20.41 22.51 -7.41
N VAL A 333 21.32 23.47 -7.60
CA VAL A 333 21.54 24.57 -6.65
C VAL A 333 20.31 25.47 -6.60
N ARG A 334 19.72 25.77 -7.75
CA ARG A 334 18.45 26.50 -7.83
C ARG A 334 17.28 25.71 -7.26
N HIS A 335 17.25 24.39 -7.47
CA HIS A 335 16.19 23.52 -6.98
C HIS A 335 16.23 23.33 -5.45
N PHE A 336 17.39 23.01 -4.89
CA PHE A 336 17.55 22.78 -3.45
C PHE A 336 17.84 24.06 -2.67
N THR A 337 18.22 25.16 -3.32
CA THR A 337 18.79 26.39 -2.75
C THR A 337 20.24 26.23 -2.26
N ARG A 338 21.02 27.30 -2.41
CA ARG A 338 22.42 27.36 -1.90
C ARG A 338 22.47 27.15 -0.38
N ALA A 339 21.50 27.72 0.36
CA ALA A 339 21.40 27.58 1.81
C ALA A 339 21.17 26.13 2.26
N ALA A 340 20.34 25.35 1.56
CA ALA A 340 20.15 23.95 1.91
C ALA A 340 21.41 23.11 1.64
N LEU A 341 22.18 23.46 0.61
CA LEU A 341 23.41 22.77 0.27
C LEU A 341 24.57 23.09 1.23
N GLU A 342 24.54 24.18 2.00
CA GLU A 342 25.56 24.45 3.02
C GLU A 342 25.65 23.30 4.05
N PRO A 343 26.89 22.95 4.50
CA PRO A 343 27.07 21.98 5.57
C PRO A 343 26.20 22.33 6.80
N PRO A 344 25.43 21.38 7.34
CA PRO A 344 24.55 21.64 8.47
C PRO A 344 25.35 22.08 9.70
N ARG A 345 24.91 23.16 10.35
CA ARG A 345 25.56 23.72 11.56
C ARG A 345 25.25 22.93 12.82
N TYR A 346 24.07 22.31 12.87
CA TYR A 346 23.59 21.53 13.99
C TYR A 346 23.69 20.04 13.69
N ALA A 347 23.60 19.21 14.74
CA ALA A 347 23.47 17.77 14.56
C ALA A 347 22.12 17.43 13.91
N LYS A 348 22.05 16.26 13.25
CA LYS A 348 20.85 15.77 12.57
C LYS A 348 19.62 15.85 13.47
N GLY A 349 18.57 16.49 13.00
CA GLY A 349 17.30 16.69 13.72
C GLY A 349 17.35 17.71 14.87
N CYS A 350 18.49 18.37 15.11
CA CYS A 350 18.69 19.26 16.25
C CYS A 350 18.72 20.75 15.86
N ASP A 351 18.37 21.11 14.63
CA ASP A 351 18.31 22.51 14.20
C ASP A 351 17.16 23.25 14.92
N PRO A 352 17.45 24.28 15.75
CA PRO A 352 16.41 25.02 16.48
C PRO A 352 15.38 25.69 15.58
N ALA A 353 15.72 25.99 14.32
CA ALA A 353 14.78 26.56 13.35
C ALA A 353 13.62 25.61 13.02
N LEU A 354 13.80 24.30 13.22
CA LEU A 354 12.79 23.27 12.95
C LEU A 354 11.85 23.05 14.13
N ARG A 355 11.99 23.79 15.23
CA ARG A 355 11.21 23.56 16.46
C ARG A 355 9.70 23.53 16.18
N CYS A 356 9.18 24.47 15.40
CA CYS A 356 7.76 24.52 15.04
C CYS A 356 7.33 23.30 14.20
N SER A 357 8.20 22.78 13.33
CA SER A 357 7.91 21.58 12.53
C SER A 357 7.83 20.32 13.41
N TYR A 358 8.76 20.19 14.36
CA TYR A 358 8.73 19.08 15.34
C TYR A 358 7.51 19.17 16.25
N ASP A 359 7.17 20.38 16.74
CA ASP A 359 5.98 20.60 17.55
C ASP A 359 4.67 20.32 16.76
N ALA A 360 4.62 20.63 15.46
CA ALA A 360 3.49 20.30 14.59
C ALA A 360 3.27 18.79 14.44
N LEU A 361 4.35 18.02 14.37
CA LEU A 361 4.32 16.55 14.41
C LEU A 361 4.22 15.98 15.83
N LYS A 362 4.14 16.83 16.86
CA LYS A 362 4.03 16.48 18.28
C LYS A 362 5.18 15.58 18.77
N VAL A 363 6.39 15.79 18.24
CA VAL A 363 7.60 15.05 18.63
C VAL A 363 8.69 16.01 19.12
N PRO A 364 9.55 15.61 20.07
CA PRO A 364 10.66 16.45 20.53
C PRO A 364 11.68 16.74 19.44
N LEU A 365 12.29 17.93 19.46
CA LEU A 365 13.47 18.23 18.64
C LEU A 365 14.59 17.21 18.92
N GLY A 366 15.26 16.74 17.86
CA GLY A 366 16.28 15.68 17.94
C GLY A 366 15.72 14.26 17.83
N THR A 367 14.40 14.08 17.65
CA THR A 367 13.80 12.78 17.38
C THR A 367 14.36 12.18 16.09
N ASP A 368 14.64 10.88 16.10
CA ASP A 368 15.18 10.19 14.93
C ASP A 368 14.18 10.11 13.78
N GLU A 369 14.71 9.92 12.57
CA GLU A 369 13.94 9.95 11.32
C GLU A 369 12.84 8.89 11.26
N LEU A 370 13.05 7.72 11.87
CA LEU A 370 12.04 6.66 11.89
C LEU A 370 10.84 7.06 12.76
N ALA A 371 11.12 7.61 13.94
CA ALA A 371 10.09 8.09 14.86
C ALA A 371 9.37 9.34 14.33
N VAL A 372 10.08 10.28 13.69
CA VAL A 372 9.47 11.41 12.99
C VAL A 372 8.53 10.91 11.90
N ARG A 373 8.94 9.92 11.11
CA ARG A 373 8.11 9.37 10.04
C ARG A 373 6.86 8.67 10.58
N ALA A 374 6.98 7.92 11.68
CA ALA A 374 5.83 7.31 12.35
C ALA A 374 4.83 8.37 12.85
N ALA A 375 5.32 9.44 13.50
CA ALA A 375 4.50 10.54 13.97
C ALA A 375 3.83 11.30 12.81
N TYR A 376 4.53 11.46 11.69
CA TYR A 376 3.94 12.01 10.46
C TYR A 376 2.77 11.17 9.95
N ARG A 377 2.90 9.84 9.90
CA ARG A 377 1.79 8.96 9.48
C ARG A 377 0.59 9.09 10.41
N GLU A 378 0.82 9.09 11.72
CA GLU A 378 -0.24 9.29 12.72
C GLU A 378 -0.93 10.65 12.54
N ALA A 379 -0.15 11.72 12.34
CA ALA A 379 -0.69 13.05 12.09
C ALA A 379 -1.56 13.08 10.82
N VAL A 380 -1.09 12.48 9.71
CA VAL A 380 -1.87 12.38 8.46
C VAL A 380 -3.17 11.59 8.67
N SER A 381 -3.14 10.48 9.42
CA SER A 381 -4.34 9.68 9.71
C SER A 381 -5.43 10.45 10.46
N VAL A 382 -5.09 11.57 11.11
CA VAL A 382 -6.03 12.40 11.87
C VAL A 382 -6.36 13.70 11.14
N SER A 383 -5.38 14.36 10.53
CA SER A 383 -5.54 15.68 9.91
C SER A 383 -6.16 15.62 8.51
N HIS A 384 -6.23 14.44 7.88
CA HIS A 384 -6.77 14.30 6.53
C HIS A 384 -8.29 14.63 6.51
N PRO A 385 -8.80 15.35 5.49
CA PRO A 385 -10.23 15.70 5.40
C PRO A 385 -11.17 14.49 5.50
N ASP A 386 -10.81 13.37 4.87
CA ASP A 386 -11.59 12.13 4.95
C ASP A 386 -11.65 11.48 6.36
N ALA A 387 -10.79 11.91 7.29
CA ALA A 387 -10.83 11.52 8.71
C ALA A 387 -11.55 12.55 9.60
N GLY A 388 -12.11 13.62 9.00
CA GLY A 388 -12.70 14.75 9.72
C GLY A 388 -11.70 15.86 10.09
N GLY A 389 -10.47 15.81 9.56
CA GLY A 389 -9.51 16.89 9.64
C GLY A 389 -9.74 17.98 8.60
N SER A 390 -8.71 18.73 8.23
CA SER A 390 -8.80 19.78 7.20
C SER A 390 -7.58 19.84 6.28
N SER A 391 -7.78 20.28 5.05
CA SER A 391 -6.76 20.52 4.03
C SER A 391 -5.65 21.46 4.52
N LYS A 392 -6.02 22.49 5.29
CA LYS A 392 -5.07 23.45 5.91
C LYS A 392 -4.19 22.79 6.98
N GLU A 393 -4.79 21.95 7.83
CA GLU A 393 -4.03 21.20 8.84
C GLU A 393 -3.09 20.19 8.17
N LEU A 394 -3.61 19.41 7.21
CA LEU A 394 -2.83 18.44 6.46
C LEU A 394 -1.65 19.11 5.71
N LYS A 395 -1.87 20.27 5.09
CA LYS A 395 -0.81 21.07 4.47
C LYS A 395 0.28 21.47 5.46
N THR A 396 -0.11 21.82 6.69
CA THR A 396 0.84 22.16 7.76
C THR A 396 1.67 20.94 8.16
N ILE A 397 1.04 19.76 8.28
CA ILE A 397 1.72 18.49 8.57
C ILE A 397 2.69 18.10 7.44
N HIS A 398 2.30 18.23 6.18
CA HIS A 398 3.19 17.96 5.03
C HIS A 398 4.40 18.90 5.02
N ARG A 399 4.19 20.21 5.18
CA ARG A 399 5.29 21.19 5.23
C ARG A 399 6.23 20.97 6.41
N ALA A 400 5.69 20.62 7.58
CA ALA A 400 6.50 20.27 8.75
C ALA A 400 7.39 19.06 8.48
N TYR A 401 6.83 18.02 7.87
CA TYR A 401 7.59 16.83 7.48
C TYR A 401 8.65 17.16 6.43
N ASP A 402 8.31 17.91 5.37
CA ASP A 402 9.27 18.27 4.31
C ASP A 402 10.47 19.06 4.86
N ALA A 403 10.23 20.00 5.78
CA ALA A 403 11.30 20.76 6.43
C ALA A 403 12.24 19.85 7.25
N ILE A 404 11.69 18.88 7.99
CA ILE A 404 12.48 17.93 8.77
C ILE A 404 13.20 16.93 7.86
N ALA A 405 12.53 16.45 6.82
CA ALA A 405 13.12 15.53 5.83
C ALA A 405 14.26 16.20 5.06
N LEU A 406 14.14 17.50 4.75
CA LEU A 406 15.22 18.28 4.15
C LEU A 406 16.43 18.35 5.08
N ASP A 407 16.24 18.60 6.38
CA ASP A 407 17.33 18.54 7.36
C ASP A 407 18.02 17.18 7.37
N PHE A 408 17.25 16.09 7.44
CA PHE A 408 17.81 14.74 7.37
C PHE A 408 18.60 14.47 6.10
N TRP A 409 18.12 14.97 4.95
CA TRP A 409 18.84 14.87 3.68
C TRP A 409 20.14 15.69 3.66
N ARG A 410 20.21 16.86 4.31
CA ARG A 410 21.46 17.68 4.36
C ARG A 410 22.62 16.95 5.03
N HIS A 411 22.30 16.02 5.94
CA HIS A 411 23.24 15.12 6.61
C HIS A 411 23.58 13.86 5.80
N ASP A 412 22.85 13.58 4.73
CA ASP A 412 23.08 12.40 3.89
C ASP A 412 24.29 12.58 2.96
N GLU A 413 24.85 11.44 2.57
CA GLU A 413 26.00 11.38 1.65
C GLU A 413 25.71 12.02 0.28
N GLY A 414 24.45 11.97 -0.19
CA GLY A 414 24.02 12.62 -1.44
C GLY A 414 24.18 14.14 -1.40
N ALA A 415 23.61 14.79 -0.38
CA ALA A 415 23.80 16.23 -0.16
C ALA A 415 25.27 16.60 0.03
N SER A 416 26.05 15.74 0.69
CA SER A 416 27.49 15.96 0.85
C SER A 416 28.28 15.95 -0.44
N ARG A 417 27.89 15.14 -1.42
CA ARG A 417 28.55 15.11 -2.73
C ARG A 417 28.11 16.26 -3.63
N LEU A 418 26.84 16.67 -3.56
CA LEU A 418 26.35 17.84 -4.29
C LEU A 418 27.09 19.13 -3.94
N ARG A 419 27.65 19.23 -2.73
CA ARG A 419 28.52 20.35 -2.31
C ARG A 419 29.85 20.44 -3.06
N SER A 420 30.37 19.30 -3.55
CA SER A 420 31.71 19.20 -4.15
C SER A 420 31.64 18.85 -5.64
N TYR A 421 30.58 19.30 -6.31
CA TYR A 421 30.19 18.80 -7.63
C TYR A 421 31.20 19.09 -8.76
N ALA A 422 31.27 18.15 -9.71
CA ALA A 422 31.82 18.32 -11.05
C ALA A 422 30.87 17.67 -12.07
N GLU A 423 30.66 18.31 -13.23
CA GLU A 423 29.86 17.73 -14.31
C GLU A 423 30.41 16.36 -14.73
N ASN A 424 29.51 15.37 -14.86
CA ASN A 424 29.86 13.99 -15.17
C ASN A 424 28.84 13.34 -16.11
N GLU A 425 29.18 12.15 -16.63
CA GLU A 425 28.28 11.28 -17.42
C GLU A 425 27.83 10.08 -16.58
N ASP A 426 27.74 10.27 -15.26
CA ASP A 426 27.51 9.19 -14.31
C ASP A 426 26.02 8.80 -14.26
N ILE A 427 25.77 7.55 -13.88
CA ILE A 427 24.45 6.97 -13.74
C ILE A 427 24.21 6.66 -12.27
N PHE A 428 23.12 7.20 -11.72
CA PHE A 428 22.62 6.86 -10.40
C PHE A 428 21.46 5.88 -10.49
N VAL A 429 21.67 4.66 -10.01
CA VAL A 429 20.66 3.60 -9.96
C VAL A 429 19.92 3.66 -8.64
N VAL A 430 18.59 3.70 -8.69
CA VAL A 430 17.71 3.67 -7.52
C VAL A 430 17.22 2.25 -7.32
N LEU A 431 17.52 1.68 -6.15
CA LEU A 431 17.07 0.34 -5.74
C LEU A 431 16.31 0.40 -4.41
N ASP A 432 15.03 0.08 -4.44
CA ASP A 432 14.25 -0.26 -3.27
C ASP A 432 14.26 -1.78 -3.05
N VAL A 433 14.69 -2.22 -1.86
CA VAL A 433 14.86 -3.65 -1.55
C VAL A 433 14.05 -3.98 -0.30
N TYR A 434 12.94 -4.69 -0.49
CA TYR A 434 12.20 -5.28 0.61
C TYR A 434 12.56 -6.75 0.75
N ARG A 435 13.36 -7.10 1.78
CA ARG A 435 13.62 -8.48 2.20
C ARG A 435 14.02 -9.47 1.09
N ASN A 436 14.68 -8.98 0.04
CA ASN A 436 14.96 -9.77 -1.16
C ASN A 436 16.45 -10.05 -1.32
N CYS A 437 16.83 -11.34 -1.27
CA CYS A 437 18.24 -11.73 -1.40
C CYS A 437 18.74 -11.70 -2.86
N GLU A 438 17.88 -11.59 -3.87
CA GLU A 438 18.36 -11.41 -5.26
C GLU A 438 19.07 -10.06 -5.44
N ALA A 439 18.75 -9.09 -4.59
CA ALA A 439 19.28 -7.74 -4.65
C ALA A 439 20.82 -7.70 -4.65
N GLU A 440 21.50 -8.59 -3.91
CA GLU A 440 22.96 -8.65 -3.95
C GLU A 440 23.49 -9.04 -5.33
N HIS A 441 22.74 -9.87 -6.07
CA HIS A 441 23.11 -10.31 -7.40
C HIS A 441 22.76 -9.27 -8.46
N THR A 442 21.62 -8.58 -8.33
CA THR A 442 21.33 -7.39 -9.13
C THR A 442 22.44 -6.35 -8.96
N LEU A 443 22.82 -6.04 -7.72
CA LEU A 443 23.89 -5.09 -7.41
C LEU A 443 25.23 -5.52 -8.02
N LYS A 444 25.63 -6.79 -7.87
CA LYS A 444 26.85 -7.33 -8.50
C LYS A 444 26.82 -7.20 -10.03
N ARG A 445 25.68 -7.50 -10.67
CA ARG A 445 25.52 -7.44 -12.13
C ARG A 445 25.58 -6.01 -12.66
N LEU A 446 25.06 -5.02 -11.93
CA LEU A 446 25.15 -3.60 -12.34
C LEU A 446 26.60 -3.19 -12.61
N PHE A 447 27.52 -3.56 -11.72
CA PHE A 447 28.96 -3.28 -11.90
C PHE A 447 29.62 -4.25 -12.86
N SER A 448 29.44 -5.57 -12.69
CA SER A 448 30.20 -6.56 -13.47
C SER A 448 29.85 -6.59 -14.96
N ARG A 449 28.68 -6.05 -15.34
CA ARG A 449 28.22 -6.01 -16.73
C ARG A 449 28.19 -4.60 -17.32
N ALA A 450 28.51 -3.57 -16.55
CA ALA A 450 28.71 -2.25 -17.10
C ALA A 450 29.98 -2.23 -17.97
N LYS A 451 29.95 -1.49 -19.07
CA LYS A 451 31.11 -1.20 -19.89
C LYS A 451 32.10 -0.32 -19.13
N TYR A 452 31.58 0.65 -18.38
CA TYR A 452 32.33 1.60 -17.56
C TYR A 452 31.79 1.56 -16.13
N PRO A 453 32.16 0.56 -15.31
CA PRO A 453 31.62 0.39 -13.96
C PRO A 453 31.89 1.59 -13.03
N GLU A 454 32.91 2.38 -13.32
CA GLU A 454 33.29 3.58 -12.56
C GLU A 454 32.25 4.72 -12.65
N ARG A 455 31.40 4.74 -13.68
CA ARG A 455 30.34 5.74 -13.82
C ARG A 455 29.04 5.34 -13.15
N VAL A 456 28.97 4.13 -12.60
CA VAL A 456 27.77 3.58 -11.96
C VAL A 456 27.81 3.87 -10.47
N PHE A 457 26.78 4.56 -9.98
CA PHE A 457 26.49 4.77 -8.57
C PHE A 457 25.12 4.20 -8.24
N VAL A 458 24.92 3.75 -7.00
CA VAL A 458 23.67 3.11 -6.60
C VAL A 458 23.21 3.65 -5.25
N GLY A 459 21.99 4.17 -5.20
CA GLY A 459 21.26 4.43 -3.96
C GLY A 459 20.39 3.24 -3.62
N VAL A 460 20.59 2.64 -2.44
CA VAL A 460 19.84 1.45 -2.01
C VAL A 460 19.11 1.69 -0.70
N CYS A 461 17.81 1.41 -0.69
CA CYS A 461 17.01 1.29 0.53
C CYS A 461 16.86 -0.18 0.91
N TRP A 462 17.59 -0.61 1.94
CA TRP A 462 17.51 -1.96 2.50
C TRP A 462 16.45 -2.03 3.60
N GLN A 463 15.41 -2.85 3.40
CA GLN A 463 14.33 -3.05 4.37
C GLN A 463 14.36 -4.50 4.87
N TYR A 464 14.89 -4.71 6.09
CA TYR A 464 15.15 -6.04 6.67
C TYR A 464 15.23 -6.01 8.20
N LYS A 465 15.55 -7.14 8.85
CA LYS A 465 15.83 -7.18 10.31
C LYS A 465 17.11 -6.44 10.67
N CYS A 466 17.00 -5.19 11.11
CA CYS A 466 18.17 -4.45 11.59
C CYS A 466 18.61 -4.84 13.02
N LYS A 467 17.69 -5.38 13.85
CA LYS A 467 17.93 -5.75 15.27
C LYS A 467 17.74 -7.27 15.50
N THR A 468 18.80 -7.95 15.93
CA THR A 468 18.74 -9.39 16.30
C THR A 468 18.54 -9.50 17.83
N PRO A 469 17.43 -10.06 18.34
CA PRO A 469 17.32 -10.33 19.77
C PRO A 469 18.34 -11.40 20.21
N PRO A 470 18.86 -11.35 21.45
CA PRO A 470 19.81 -12.34 21.96
C PRO A 470 19.21 -13.76 21.91
N PRO A 471 20.05 -14.78 21.69
CA PRO A 471 19.60 -16.13 21.40
C PRO A 471 18.65 -16.70 22.47
N ASP A 472 18.93 -16.49 23.75
CA ASP A 472 18.23 -17.20 24.84
C ASP A 472 17.59 -16.25 25.85
N SER A 473 17.33 -15.00 25.46
CA SER A 473 16.62 -14.06 26.33
C SER A 473 15.20 -14.54 26.59
N LEU A 474 14.75 -14.41 27.85
CA LEU A 474 13.34 -14.58 28.23
C LEU A 474 12.47 -13.78 27.26
N GLY A 475 11.59 -14.46 26.51
CA GLY A 475 10.70 -13.81 25.53
C GLY A 475 11.15 -13.84 24.07
N ALA A 476 12.22 -14.55 23.69
CA ALA A 476 12.54 -14.77 22.27
C ALA A 476 11.38 -15.48 21.54
N ARG A 477 10.77 -14.83 20.56
CA ARG A 477 9.63 -15.35 19.79
C ARG A 477 10.03 -15.61 18.35
N ILE A 478 9.38 -16.59 17.72
CA ILE A 478 9.38 -16.68 16.26
C ILE A 478 8.53 -15.50 15.79
N ASP A 479 9.21 -14.44 15.37
CA ASP A 479 8.60 -13.18 14.94
C ASP A 479 8.49 -13.09 13.41
N ARG A 480 9.12 -14.03 12.69
CA ARG A 480 9.19 -14.07 11.22
C ARG A 480 9.19 -15.49 10.73
N LEU A 481 8.58 -15.69 9.56
CA LEU A 481 8.63 -16.96 8.86
C LEU A 481 9.33 -16.76 7.51
N HIS A 482 10.67 -16.61 7.55
CA HIS A 482 11.49 -16.95 6.37
C HIS A 482 11.00 -18.28 5.80
N LEU A 483 11.02 -18.47 4.49
CA LEU A 483 10.39 -19.65 3.87
C LEU A 483 10.77 -20.96 4.57
N SER A 484 12.06 -21.18 4.84
CA SER A 484 12.55 -22.36 5.55
C SER A 484 12.02 -22.49 6.98
N VAL A 485 11.85 -21.37 7.69
CA VAL A 485 11.28 -21.33 9.05
C VAL A 485 9.77 -21.56 9.03
N ASN A 486 9.06 -21.03 8.02
CA ASN A 486 7.64 -21.33 7.80
C ASN A 486 7.43 -22.83 7.63
N MET A 487 8.20 -23.44 6.72
CA MET A 487 8.07 -24.86 6.41
C MET A 487 8.41 -25.73 7.62
N LEU A 488 9.48 -25.39 8.35
CA LEU A 488 9.79 -26.04 9.62
C LEU A 488 8.63 -25.92 10.62
N THR A 489 7.96 -24.78 10.67
CA THR A 489 6.80 -24.55 11.56
C THR A 489 5.60 -25.42 11.17
N GLU A 490 5.31 -25.57 9.88
CA GLU A 490 4.26 -26.46 9.37
C GLU A 490 4.55 -27.93 9.68
N GLU A 491 5.81 -28.38 9.51
CA GLU A 491 6.26 -29.73 9.86
C GLU A 491 6.10 -29.99 11.37
N ILE A 492 6.58 -29.07 12.22
CA ILE A 492 6.45 -29.18 13.68
C ILE A 492 4.98 -29.27 14.10
N THR A 493 4.12 -28.46 13.49
CA THR A 493 2.68 -28.44 13.79
C THR A 493 2.04 -29.79 13.42
N THR A 494 2.44 -30.35 12.28
CA THR A 494 1.94 -31.64 11.79
C THR A 494 2.36 -32.79 12.71
N GLU A 495 3.63 -32.85 13.10
CA GLU A 495 4.13 -33.88 14.02
C GLU A 495 3.56 -33.72 15.43
N ALA A 496 3.45 -32.49 15.94
CA ALA A 496 2.84 -32.23 17.24
C ALA A 496 1.39 -32.71 17.28
N GLY A 497 0.63 -32.55 16.19
CA GLY A 497 -0.74 -33.04 16.05
C GLY A 497 -0.86 -34.57 16.14
N LYS A 498 0.22 -35.33 15.89
CA LYS A 498 0.26 -36.79 16.03
C LYS A 498 0.51 -37.24 17.48
N ILE A 499 1.05 -36.37 18.33
CA ILE A 499 1.36 -36.68 19.73
C ILE A 499 0.10 -36.51 20.58
N LYS A 500 -0.45 -37.62 21.09
CA LYS A 500 -1.68 -37.64 21.90
C LYS A 500 -1.47 -37.26 23.36
N ASP A 501 -0.29 -37.52 23.91
CA ASP A 501 0.06 -37.19 25.29
C ASP A 501 0.45 -35.71 25.41
N GLY A 502 -0.23 -34.97 26.27
CA GLY A 502 -0.04 -33.51 26.38
C GLY A 502 1.34 -33.12 26.90
N ALA A 503 1.91 -33.87 27.83
CA ALA A 503 3.24 -33.59 28.39
C ALA A 503 4.35 -33.88 27.38
N GLN A 504 4.23 -34.98 26.63
CA GLN A 504 5.13 -35.32 25.54
C GLN A 504 5.01 -34.34 24.38
N GLN A 505 3.79 -33.87 24.07
CA GLN A 505 3.55 -32.84 23.07
C GLN A 505 4.23 -31.53 23.50
N GLU A 506 4.04 -31.08 24.74
CA GLU A 506 4.70 -29.88 25.26
C GLU A 506 6.24 -30.00 25.22
N LYS A 507 6.79 -31.16 25.63
CA LYS A 507 8.23 -31.43 25.56
C LYS A 507 8.77 -31.37 24.13
N TYR A 508 8.07 -31.97 23.18
CA TYR A 508 8.40 -31.91 21.76
C TYR A 508 8.38 -30.46 21.24
N LEU A 509 7.32 -29.70 21.57
CA LEU A 509 7.19 -28.31 21.16
C LEU A 509 8.29 -27.42 21.76
N LYS A 510 8.66 -27.60 23.04
CA LYS A 510 9.80 -26.93 23.68
C LYS A 510 11.12 -27.22 22.96
N GLN A 511 11.36 -28.48 22.60
CA GLN A 511 12.56 -28.89 21.87
C GLN A 511 12.58 -28.28 20.46
N MET A 512 11.50 -28.39 19.70
CA MET A 512 11.42 -27.89 18.33
C MET A 512 11.49 -26.36 18.24
N ARG A 513 11.00 -25.65 19.26
CA ARG A 513 11.16 -24.19 19.36
C ARG A 513 12.63 -23.76 19.35
N ARG A 514 13.53 -24.52 19.98
CA ARG A 514 14.98 -24.23 19.96
C ARG A 514 15.54 -24.33 18.53
N TYR A 515 15.11 -25.34 17.77
CA TYR A 515 15.49 -25.50 16.36
C TYR A 515 14.91 -24.40 15.47
N GLN A 516 13.65 -24.00 15.67
CA GLN A 516 13.05 -22.87 14.95
C GLN A 516 13.80 -21.56 15.21
N LEU A 517 14.13 -21.26 16.46
CA LEU A 517 14.88 -20.06 16.82
C LEU A 517 16.29 -20.07 16.20
N LYS A 518 16.96 -21.23 16.18
CA LYS A 518 18.25 -21.39 15.49
C LYS A 518 18.13 -21.13 13.99
N ALA A 519 17.18 -21.77 13.32
CA ALA A 519 16.95 -21.60 11.88
C ALA A 519 16.60 -20.14 11.53
N LEU A 520 15.79 -19.48 12.36
CA LEU A 520 15.45 -18.06 12.22
C LEU A 520 16.70 -17.17 12.29
N ARG A 521 17.60 -17.40 13.25
CA ARG A 521 18.86 -16.64 13.36
C ARG A 521 19.73 -16.81 12.12
N GLU A 522 19.90 -18.04 11.64
CA GLU A 522 20.71 -18.32 10.45
C GLU A 522 20.15 -17.62 9.21
N GLN A 523 18.82 -17.55 9.05
CA GLN A 523 18.19 -16.81 7.96
C GLN A 523 18.30 -15.29 8.13
N ASP A 524 18.09 -14.77 9.35
CA ASP A 524 18.25 -13.34 9.65
C ASP A 524 19.70 -12.87 9.39
N GLU A 525 20.70 -13.68 9.76
CA GLU A 525 22.11 -13.41 9.48
C GLU A 525 22.43 -13.47 7.99
N LYS A 526 21.83 -14.42 7.26
CA LYS A 526 21.94 -14.52 5.80
C LYS A 526 21.35 -13.31 5.10
N GLU A 527 20.16 -12.88 5.50
CA GLU A 527 19.47 -11.69 4.98
C GLU A 527 20.30 -10.42 5.26
N LYS A 528 20.74 -10.23 6.50
CA LYS A 528 21.61 -9.09 6.87
C LYS A 528 22.93 -9.06 6.09
N ARG A 529 23.50 -10.22 5.77
CA ARG A 529 24.74 -10.31 4.98
C ARG A 529 24.51 -9.89 3.52
N CYS A 530 23.41 -10.30 2.90
CA CYS A 530 23.14 -9.97 1.50
C CYS A 530 22.65 -8.52 1.32
N HIS A 531 22.01 -7.93 2.34
CA HIS A 531 21.59 -6.53 2.36
C HIS A 531 22.70 -5.58 2.80
N SER A 532 23.80 -5.63 2.06
CA SER A 532 24.93 -4.73 2.27
C SER A 532 25.80 -4.62 1.02
N ARG A 533 26.33 -3.42 0.77
CA ARG A 533 27.37 -3.10 -0.20
C ARG A 533 28.65 -3.90 0.04
N LYS A 534 28.84 -4.45 1.25
CA LYS A 534 29.97 -5.33 1.57
C LYS A 534 29.95 -6.63 0.76
N THR A 535 28.83 -6.99 0.14
CA THR A 535 28.74 -8.10 -0.82
C THR A 535 29.52 -7.85 -2.12
N LEU A 536 29.87 -6.59 -2.40
CA LEU A 536 30.68 -6.19 -3.54
C LEU A 536 32.18 -6.21 -3.23
N ASP A 537 32.96 -6.29 -4.31
CA ASP A 537 34.40 -6.04 -4.30
C ASP A 537 34.70 -4.65 -3.74
N VAL A 538 35.83 -4.52 -3.03
CA VAL A 538 36.20 -3.32 -2.28
C VAL A 538 36.14 -2.05 -3.12
N GLN A 539 36.55 -2.14 -4.39
CA GLN A 539 36.58 -1.01 -5.33
C GLN A 539 35.21 -0.39 -5.62
N PHE A 540 34.12 -1.16 -5.55
CA PHE A 540 32.77 -0.67 -5.86
C PHE A 540 31.96 -0.27 -4.63
N ARG A 541 32.48 -0.49 -3.42
CA ARG A 541 31.72 -0.23 -2.17
C ARG A 541 31.38 1.24 -1.99
N GLU A 542 32.28 2.14 -2.37
CA GLU A 542 32.07 3.58 -2.26
C GLU A 542 31.13 4.15 -3.34
N HIS A 543 30.78 3.33 -4.33
CA HIS A 543 29.79 3.65 -5.36
C HIS A 543 28.37 3.29 -4.92
N VAL A 544 28.20 2.67 -3.74
CA VAL A 544 26.90 2.28 -3.19
C VAL A 544 26.61 3.07 -1.91
N ARG A 545 25.50 3.79 -1.93
CA ARG A 545 25.00 4.65 -0.85
C ARG A 545 23.77 4.00 -0.25
N GLU A 546 23.80 3.76 1.04
CA GLU A 546 22.81 2.90 1.69
C GLU A 546 21.96 3.65 2.70
N VAL A 547 20.70 3.26 2.79
CA VAL A 547 19.83 3.51 3.93
C VAL A 547 19.27 2.17 4.39
N HIS A 548 19.27 1.96 5.70
CA HIS A 548 18.86 0.70 6.33
C HIS A 548 17.63 0.98 7.19
N VAL A 549 16.50 0.39 6.82
CA VAL A 549 15.20 0.58 7.46
C VAL A 549 14.74 -0.75 8.06
N PRO A 550 14.16 -0.75 9.28
CA PRO A 550 13.46 -1.92 9.78
C PRO A 550 12.34 -2.32 8.81
N TRP A 551 12.30 -3.58 8.40
CA TRP A 551 11.25 -4.12 7.54
C TRP A 551 9.82 -3.79 8.02
N ASP A 552 9.58 -3.80 9.33
CA ASP A 552 8.30 -3.53 10.00
C ASP A 552 7.92 -2.04 10.01
N ALA A 553 8.83 -1.18 9.58
CA ALA A 553 8.58 0.24 9.35
C ALA A 553 8.53 0.60 7.86
N SER A 554 8.50 -0.40 6.96
CA SER A 554 8.31 -0.20 5.52
C SER A 554 6.98 0.50 5.23
N GLU A 555 6.94 1.28 4.16
CA GLU A 555 5.74 1.97 3.70
C GLU A 555 5.47 1.69 2.22
N GLY A 556 5.97 0.55 1.73
CA GLY A 556 5.88 0.19 0.32
C GLY A 556 6.92 0.87 -0.58
N PRO A 557 6.84 0.60 -1.89
CA PRO A 557 7.90 0.93 -2.85
C PRO A 557 8.09 2.44 -3.04
N CYS A 558 7.02 3.24 -3.03
CA CYS A 558 7.10 4.69 -3.26
C CYS A 558 8.02 5.39 -2.25
N TYR A 559 7.84 5.13 -0.96
CA TYR A 559 8.67 5.73 0.09
C TYR A 559 10.08 5.14 0.12
N ALA A 560 10.22 3.83 -0.14
CA ALA A 560 11.54 3.21 -0.24
C ALA A 560 12.38 3.80 -1.39
N LYS A 561 11.75 4.03 -2.55
CA LYS A 561 12.36 4.75 -3.68
C LYS A 561 12.70 6.19 -3.32
N HIS A 562 11.85 6.90 -2.57
CA HIS A 562 12.16 8.23 -2.07
C HIS A 562 13.45 8.25 -1.23
N LEU A 563 13.60 7.30 -0.29
CA LEU A 563 14.78 7.19 0.56
C LEU A 563 16.05 6.82 -0.23
N ALA A 564 15.94 5.95 -1.23
CA ALA A 564 17.04 5.63 -2.14
C ALA A 564 17.43 6.83 -3.02
N MET A 565 16.43 7.52 -3.57
CA MET A 565 16.59 8.69 -4.45
C MET A 565 17.27 9.87 -3.73
N ARG A 566 17.01 10.05 -2.43
CA ARG A 566 17.71 11.04 -1.59
C ARG A 566 19.22 10.87 -1.55
N LYS A 567 19.75 9.69 -1.90
CA LYS A 567 21.20 9.45 -1.99
C LYS A 567 21.81 9.92 -3.30
N TRP A 568 21.03 10.47 -4.23
CA TRP A 568 21.53 11.10 -5.45
C TRP A 568 22.52 12.22 -5.10
N GLY A 569 23.63 12.29 -5.84
CA GLY A 569 24.81 13.09 -5.51
C GLY A 569 25.29 13.96 -6.66
N GLY A 570 24.47 14.15 -7.69
CA GLY A 570 24.78 14.97 -8.86
C GLY A 570 24.93 14.19 -10.17
N GLU A 571 24.83 12.86 -10.14
CA GLU A 571 24.93 12.04 -11.34
C GLU A 571 23.96 12.51 -12.43
N LYS A 572 24.44 12.61 -13.66
CA LYS A 572 23.66 13.17 -14.78
C LYS A 572 22.43 12.34 -15.12
N TYR A 573 22.52 11.02 -15.03
CA TYR A 573 21.42 10.11 -15.35
C TYR A 573 20.91 9.37 -14.14
N VAL A 574 19.63 9.02 -14.15
CA VAL A 574 19.00 8.20 -13.12
C VAL A 574 18.31 7.00 -13.75
N LEU A 575 18.52 5.83 -13.16
CA LEU A 575 17.88 4.56 -13.51
C LEU A 575 17.02 4.06 -12.36
N HIS A 576 15.70 3.98 -12.55
CA HIS A 576 14.80 3.26 -11.65
C HIS A 576 14.66 1.81 -12.10
N ILE A 577 14.97 0.87 -11.21
CA ILE A 577 14.78 -0.58 -11.39
C ILE A 577 14.45 -1.24 -10.05
N ASP A 578 13.93 -2.46 -10.09
CA ASP A 578 13.71 -3.28 -8.89
C ASP A 578 14.92 -4.19 -8.56
N ALA A 579 14.97 -4.67 -7.32
CA ALA A 579 15.93 -5.61 -6.75
C ALA A 579 16.02 -6.98 -7.45
N MET A 580 15.08 -7.31 -8.34
CA MET A 580 15.00 -8.57 -9.09
C MET A 580 15.39 -8.39 -10.57
N THR A 581 16.41 -7.56 -10.82
CA THR A 581 16.78 -7.15 -12.18
C THR A 581 18.11 -7.76 -12.61
N CYS A 582 18.16 -8.19 -13.87
CA CYS A 582 19.37 -8.63 -14.56
C CYS A 582 19.65 -7.68 -15.72
N VAL A 583 20.86 -7.15 -15.79
CA VAL A 583 21.33 -6.28 -16.88
C VAL A 583 22.15 -7.07 -17.89
N ASP A 584 22.10 -6.70 -19.18
CA ASP A 584 22.98 -7.25 -20.23
C ASP A 584 24.40 -6.61 -20.17
N GLU A 585 25.36 -7.19 -20.88
CA GLU A 585 26.71 -6.61 -21.00
C GLU A 585 26.67 -5.26 -21.75
N GLY A 586 27.31 -4.23 -21.20
CA GLY A 586 27.31 -2.88 -21.75
C GLY A 586 25.98 -2.14 -21.61
N TRP A 587 25.16 -2.48 -20.60
CA TRP A 587 23.85 -1.88 -20.37
C TRP A 587 23.90 -0.35 -20.21
N ASP A 588 24.92 0.15 -19.54
CA ASP A 588 25.16 1.55 -19.23
C ASP A 588 25.38 2.38 -20.50
N GLU A 589 26.18 1.86 -21.44
CA GLU A 589 26.41 2.52 -22.73
C GLU A 589 25.19 2.44 -23.62
N THR A 590 24.50 1.30 -23.58
CA THR A 590 23.27 1.06 -24.33
C THR A 590 22.18 2.07 -23.94
N LEU A 591 21.92 2.27 -22.64
CA LEU A 591 20.88 3.19 -22.19
C LEU A 591 21.18 4.65 -22.53
N ILE A 592 22.43 5.09 -22.36
CA ILE A 592 22.85 6.45 -22.75
C ILE A 592 22.70 6.66 -24.26
N ALA A 593 23.14 5.68 -25.07
CA ALA A 593 23.02 5.74 -26.51
C ALA A 593 21.55 5.79 -26.96
N GLU A 594 20.68 4.94 -26.39
CA GLU A 594 19.25 4.94 -26.69
C GLU A 594 18.58 6.26 -26.31
N LEU A 595 18.95 6.86 -25.18
CA LEU A 595 18.40 8.14 -24.74
C LEU A 595 18.82 9.27 -25.69
N GLY A 596 20.09 9.27 -26.13
CA GLY A 596 20.59 10.22 -27.12
C GLY A 596 19.87 10.13 -28.48
N ARG A 597 19.36 8.94 -28.84
CA ARG A 597 18.58 8.73 -30.07
C ARG A 597 17.16 9.31 -30.03
N CYS A 598 16.64 9.69 -28.85
CA CYS A 598 15.37 10.40 -28.72
C CYS A 598 15.46 11.86 -29.20
N GLY A 599 16.65 12.47 -29.21
CA GLY A 599 16.89 13.80 -29.77
C GLY A 599 16.48 14.98 -28.89
N SER A 600 16.07 14.75 -27.64
CA SER A 600 15.69 15.79 -26.66
C SER A 600 16.17 15.44 -25.25
N ASP A 601 16.68 16.43 -24.51
CA ASP A 601 17.07 16.29 -23.09
C ASP A 601 15.87 15.97 -22.17
N LYS A 602 14.65 16.36 -22.57
CA LYS A 602 13.40 16.03 -21.87
C LYS A 602 12.81 14.69 -22.34
N SER A 603 13.65 13.67 -22.43
CA SER A 603 13.24 12.31 -22.83
C SER A 603 13.40 11.32 -21.67
N VAL A 604 12.47 10.38 -21.56
CA VAL A 604 12.52 9.26 -20.61
C VAL A 604 12.41 7.95 -21.37
N LEU A 605 13.41 7.07 -21.21
CA LEU A 605 13.30 5.69 -21.64
C LEU A 605 12.50 4.89 -20.62
N THR A 606 11.45 4.21 -21.04
CA THR A 606 10.58 3.41 -20.18
C THR A 606 9.92 2.28 -20.98
N ALA A 607 9.84 1.11 -20.37
CA ALA A 607 9.24 -0.09 -20.95
C ALA A 607 9.05 -1.13 -19.84
N ALA A 608 8.20 -2.12 -20.06
CA ALA A 608 8.17 -3.29 -19.18
C ALA A 608 9.35 -4.21 -19.54
N PRO A 609 10.25 -4.54 -18.58
CA PRO A 609 11.30 -5.52 -18.81
C PRO A 609 10.74 -6.90 -19.18
N LEU A 610 11.49 -7.69 -19.94
CA LEU A 610 11.13 -9.08 -20.21
C LEU A 610 11.53 -9.99 -19.04
N GLU A 611 10.89 -11.15 -18.96
CA GLU A 611 11.04 -12.10 -17.86
C GLU A 611 12.37 -12.88 -17.92
N TYR A 612 13.01 -13.06 -16.76
CA TYR A 612 13.91 -14.19 -16.50
C TYR A 612 13.40 -15.01 -15.31
N SER A 613 13.78 -16.29 -15.26
CA SER A 613 13.44 -17.19 -14.16
C SER A 613 14.68 -17.60 -13.38
N LEU A 614 14.58 -17.67 -12.05
CA LEU A 614 15.60 -18.28 -11.19
C LEU A 614 15.61 -19.82 -11.37
N LYS A 615 16.77 -20.45 -11.21
CA LYS A 615 16.84 -21.93 -11.11
C LYS A 615 16.16 -22.39 -9.83
N ARG A 616 15.61 -23.60 -9.87
CA ARG A 616 15.03 -24.28 -8.71
C ARG A 616 15.96 -25.38 -8.24
N GLN A 617 15.97 -25.60 -6.93
CA GLN A 617 16.69 -26.68 -6.28
C GLN A 617 15.73 -27.47 -5.40
N ASP A 618 15.78 -28.79 -5.52
CA ASP A 618 15.00 -29.70 -4.68
C ASP A 618 15.63 -29.77 -3.28
N VAL A 619 14.79 -29.63 -2.27
CA VAL A 619 15.12 -29.94 -0.88
C VAL A 619 14.61 -31.34 -0.59
N LEU A 620 15.54 -32.23 -0.25
CA LEU A 620 15.26 -33.64 0.00
C LEU A 620 15.23 -33.92 1.51
N GLU A 621 14.41 -34.87 1.92
CA GLU A 621 14.49 -35.46 3.25
C GLU A 621 15.75 -36.31 3.37
N GLU A 622 16.57 -36.07 4.39
CA GLU A 622 17.88 -36.74 4.53
C GLU A 622 17.78 -38.27 4.62
N GLU A 623 16.74 -38.77 5.29
CA GLU A 623 16.58 -40.20 5.56
C GLU A 623 15.99 -40.98 4.38
N THR A 624 14.98 -40.40 3.70
CA THR A 624 14.24 -41.08 2.64
C THR A 624 14.69 -40.67 1.24
N LEU A 625 15.51 -39.61 1.13
CA LEU A 625 15.89 -38.93 -0.11
C LEU A 625 14.68 -38.50 -0.96
N THR A 626 13.50 -38.42 -0.36
CA THR A 626 12.29 -37.96 -1.05
C THR A 626 12.28 -36.45 -1.13
N LYS A 627 11.77 -35.92 -2.25
CA LYS A 627 11.61 -34.48 -2.45
C LYS A 627 10.56 -33.94 -1.50
N LYS A 628 10.97 -33.08 -0.57
CA LYS A 628 10.06 -32.34 0.30
C LYS A 628 9.47 -31.13 -0.43
N TYR A 629 10.33 -30.29 -1.02
CA TYR A 629 9.91 -29.06 -1.70
C TYR A 629 10.98 -28.51 -2.65
N GLU A 630 10.62 -27.47 -3.42
CA GLU A 630 11.55 -26.71 -4.28
C GLU A 630 11.82 -25.33 -3.67
N ILE A 631 13.08 -24.89 -3.73
CA ILE A 631 13.48 -23.52 -3.43
C ILE A 631 14.07 -22.85 -4.67
N PHE A 632 13.95 -21.53 -4.74
CA PHE A 632 14.63 -20.73 -5.75
C PHE A 632 16.06 -20.44 -5.34
N VAL A 633 16.98 -20.56 -6.30
CA VAL A 633 18.40 -20.28 -6.10
C VAL A 633 18.70 -18.87 -6.58
N TYR A 634 18.85 -17.94 -5.65
CA TYR A 634 19.26 -16.57 -5.96
C TYR A 634 20.58 -16.52 -6.73
N GLY A 635 20.72 -15.52 -7.60
CA GLY A 635 21.88 -15.31 -8.44
C GLY A 635 21.89 -16.13 -9.73
N THR A 636 20.93 -17.04 -9.90
CA THR A 636 20.88 -17.94 -11.06
C THR A 636 19.85 -17.51 -12.10
N VAL A 637 20.10 -17.88 -13.36
CA VAL A 637 19.12 -17.75 -14.44
C VAL A 637 18.88 -19.15 -15.00
N LYS A 638 17.61 -19.58 -15.02
CA LYS A 638 17.17 -20.92 -15.45
C LYS A 638 17.39 -21.13 -16.94
N GLU A 639 16.91 -20.19 -17.75
CA GLU A 639 16.99 -20.24 -19.19
C GLU A 639 17.76 -19.01 -19.66
N ARG A 640 18.80 -19.21 -20.47
CA ARG A 640 19.57 -18.11 -21.03
C ARG A 640 18.70 -17.40 -22.06
N VAL A 641 18.14 -16.25 -21.69
CA VAL A 641 17.45 -15.36 -22.63
C VAL A 641 18.49 -14.76 -23.59
N PRO A 642 18.22 -14.65 -24.90
CA PRO A 642 19.09 -13.96 -25.83
C PRO A 642 19.43 -12.56 -25.28
N GLY A 643 20.71 -12.26 -25.12
CA GLY A 643 21.17 -10.96 -24.63
C GLY A 643 21.05 -9.90 -25.72
N VAL A 644 20.91 -8.63 -25.33
CA VAL A 644 21.10 -7.51 -26.25
C VAL A 644 22.60 -7.30 -26.42
N ASN A 645 23.16 -7.67 -27.58
CA ASN A 645 24.58 -7.48 -27.86
C ASN A 645 24.90 -6.01 -28.16
N SER A 646 26.07 -5.54 -27.70
CA SER A 646 26.53 -4.17 -27.98
C SER A 646 26.74 -3.91 -29.48
N HIS A 647 27.06 -4.96 -30.26
CA HIS A 647 27.39 -4.88 -31.68
C HIS A 647 26.52 -5.82 -32.57
N GLU A 648 25.39 -5.32 -33.08
CA GLU A 648 24.86 -5.55 -34.46
C GLU A 648 23.47 -6.19 -34.67
N ALA A 649 22.80 -6.89 -33.73
CA ALA A 649 21.39 -7.27 -33.95
C ALA A 649 20.62 -7.67 -32.68
N ILE A 650 19.48 -7.02 -32.44
CA ILE A 650 18.55 -7.37 -31.36
C ILE A 650 17.69 -8.52 -31.86
N ASP A 651 17.68 -9.62 -31.12
CA ASP A 651 16.76 -10.73 -31.41
C ASP A 651 15.31 -10.19 -31.43
N PRO A 652 14.49 -10.47 -32.45
CA PRO A 652 13.09 -10.02 -32.46
C PRO A 652 12.28 -10.45 -31.23
N SER A 653 12.65 -11.57 -30.59
CA SER A 653 12.10 -11.99 -29.29
C SER A 653 12.47 -11.06 -28.13
N ARG A 654 13.41 -10.13 -28.32
CA ARG A 654 13.79 -9.07 -27.40
C ARG A 654 13.20 -7.71 -27.77
N ALA A 655 12.26 -7.66 -28.70
CA ALA A 655 11.47 -6.46 -28.93
C ALA A 655 10.84 -5.98 -27.61
N PRO A 656 10.82 -4.65 -27.35
CA PRO A 656 10.41 -4.12 -26.05
C PRO A 656 8.94 -4.43 -25.77
N ALA A 657 8.62 -4.57 -24.48
CA ALA A 657 7.24 -4.66 -24.03
C ALA A 657 6.75 -3.29 -23.56
N ILE A 658 5.59 -2.90 -24.07
CA ILE A 658 4.99 -1.59 -23.85
C ILE A 658 4.00 -1.67 -22.69
N THR A 659 4.08 -0.71 -21.78
CA THR A 659 3.09 -0.52 -20.71
C THR A 659 1.77 -0.05 -21.31
N CYS A 660 0.68 -0.73 -20.99
CA CYS A 660 -0.66 -0.52 -21.53
C CYS A 660 -1.67 -0.43 -20.38
N ALA A 661 -2.76 0.31 -20.60
CA ALA A 661 -3.90 0.37 -19.69
C ALA A 661 -4.86 -0.80 -19.95
N ARG A 662 -5.26 -1.56 -18.92
CA ARG A 662 -6.12 -2.74 -19.09
C ARG A 662 -7.60 -2.44 -18.84
N GLU A 663 -7.88 -2.14 -17.58
CA GLU A 663 -9.22 -2.00 -16.99
C GLU A 663 -9.12 -1.17 -15.72
N PHE A 664 -10.24 -0.61 -15.27
CA PHE A 664 -10.29 0.04 -13.96
C PHE A 664 -10.54 -0.99 -12.87
N GLY A 665 -9.75 -0.93 -11.80
CA GLY A 665 -10.01 -1.61 -10.53
C GLY A 665 -11.11 -0.90 -9.74
N GLU A 666 -11.02 -0.88 -8.40
CA GLU A 666 -11.97 -0.14 -7.56
C GLU A 666 -11.88 1.38 -7.78
N SER A 667 -10.65 1.92 -7.78
CA SER A 667 -10.42 3.37 -7.89
C SER A 667 -9.52 3.76 -9.07
N MET A 668 -8.57 2.91 -9.49
CA MET A 668 -7.54 3.28 -10.47
C MET A 668 -7.41 2.29 -11.62
N CYS A 669 -6.87 2.76 -12.74
CA CYS A 669 -6.59 1.93 -13.92
C CYS A 669 -5.43 0.96 -13.64
N HIS A 670 -5.64 -0.32 -13.91
CA HIS A 670 -4.61 -1.36 -13.87
C HIS A 670 -3.75 -1.29 -15.13
N MET A 671 -2.43 -1.33 -14.94
CA MET A 671 -1.45 -1.39 -16.02
C MET A 671 -1.05 -2.85 -16.29
N TYR A 672 -0.69 -3.14 -17.54
CA TYR A 672 -0.11 -4.42 -17.96
C TYR A 672 0.92 -4.18 -19.08
N ALA A 673 1.62 -5.23 -19.52
CA ALA A 673 2.59 -5.13 -20.59
C ALA A 673 2.19 -5.94 -21.82
N ARG A 674 2.56 -5.44 -23.01
CA ARG A 674 2.47 -6.20 -24.26
C ARG A 674 3.74 -6.08 -25.08
N GLN A 675 4.26 -7.21 -25.51
CA GLN A 675 5.47 -7.26 -26.31
C GLN A 675 5.21 -6.91 -27.77
N LEU A 676 6.04 -6.05 -28.35
CA LEU A 676 6.02 -5.80 -29.79
C LEU A 676 6.47 -7.05 -30.58
N VAL A 677 5.94 -7.22 -31.80
CA VAL A 677 6.38 -8.28 -32.73
C VAL A 677 7.76 -7.96 -33.29
N GLU A 678 7.98 -6.69 -33.62
CA GLU A 678 9.19 -6.20 -34.28
C GLU A 678 9.90 -5.22 -33.36
N VAL A 679 11.23 -5.25 -33.43
CA VAL A 679 12.09 -4.25 -32.82
C VAL A 679 11.88 -2.91 -33.54
N PRO A 680 11.55 -1.81 -32.83
CA PRO A 680 11.38 -0.52 -33.48
C PRO A 680 12.73 0.04 -33.96
N ILE A 681 12.75 0.70 -35.12
CA ILE A 681 13.98 1.21 -35.75
C ILE A 681 14.68 2.26 -34.86
N SER A 682 13.90 3.06 -34.13
CA SER A 682 14.34 4.07 -33.16
C SER A 682 13.53 3.94 -31.87
N PRO A 683 13.95 4.57 -30.75
CA PRO A 683 13.12 4.65 -29.56
C PRO A 683 11.71 5.10 -29.92
N ALA A 684 10.72 4.33 -29.49
CA ALA A 684 9.34 4.46 -29.95
C ALA A 684 8.49 5.16 -28.88
N PRO A 685 7.72 6.21 -29.22
CA PRO A 685 6.86 6.89 -28.23
C PRO A 685 5.94 5.93 -27.49
N THR A 686 5.79 6.13 -26.18
CA THR A 686 4.87 5.38 -25.32
C THR A 686 4.10 6.31 -24.40
N LEU A 687 3.07 5.79 -23.72
CA LEU A 687 2.12 6.60 -22.96
C LEU A 687 2.38 6.62 -21.45
N PHE A 688 3.01 5.58 -20.90
CA PHE A 688 3.11 5.39 -19.46
C PHE A 688 4.54 5.08 -19.01
N VAL A 689 4.92 5.68 -17.90
CA VAL A 689 6.10 5.29 -17.12
C VAL A 689 5.90 3.88 -16.58
N ASN A 690 6.97 3.09 -16.49
CA ASN A 690 6.98 1.78 -15.85
C ASN A 690 7.87 1.83 -14.60
N SER A 691 7.32 1.41 -13.46
CA SER A 691 8.01 1.40 -12.17
C SER A 691 9.19 0.42 -12.10
N LEU A 692 9.26 -0.57 -12.99
CA LEU A 692 10.33 -1.57 -13.07
C LEU A 692 11.50 -1.16 -13.98
N PHE A 693 11.29 -0.18 -14.86
CA PHE A 693 12.34 0.40 -15.68
C PHE A 693 11.96 1.79 -16.16
N SER A 694 12.73 2.78 -15.70
CA SER A 694 12.72 4.14 -16.24
C SER A 694 14.12 4.75 -16.18
N PHE A 695 14.58 5.35 -17.27
CA PHE A 695 15.91 5.94 -17.40
C PHE A 695 15.85 7.30 -18.10
N ALA A 696 16.43 8.32 -17.48
CA ALA A 696 16.42 9.69 -18.00
C ALA A 696 17.56 10.50 -17.38
N ARG A 697 17.68 11.77 -17.79
CA ARG A 697 18.48 12.74 -17.02
C ARG A 697 17.87 12.94 -15.63
N ALA A 698 18.71 13.25 -14.65
CA ALA A 698 18.33 13.34 -13.25
C ALA A 698 17.19 14.34 -12.97
N GLU A 699 17.07 15.40 -13.77
CA GLU A 699 15.99 16.39 -13.70
C GLU A 699 14.60 15.73 -13.70
N ALA A 700 14.41 14.64 -14.46
CA ALA A 700 13.15 13.91 -14.56
C ALA A 700 12.68 13.39 -13.19
N PHE A 701 13.59 12.77 -12.43
CA PHE A 701 13.25 12.01 -11.22
C PHE A 701 13.68 12.69 -9.93
N VAL A 702 14.52 13.72 -9.98
CA VAL A 702 14.86 14.54 -8.81
C VAL A 702 13.93 15.74 -8.71
N ARG A 703 13.77 16.49 -9.82
CA ARG A 703 13.06 17.78 -9.84
C ARG A 703 11.60 17.63 -10.22
N ASP A 704 11.33 16.89 -11.29
CA ASP A 704 10.05 16.97 -12.00
C ASP A 704 9.04 15.90 -11.58
N ALA A 705 9.51 14.70 -11.24
CA ALA A 705 8.68 13.61 -10.75
C ALA A 705 9.38 12.72 -9.71
N PRO A 706 9.88 13.28 -8.58
CA PRO A 706 10.45 12.46 -7.51
C PRO A 706 9.41 11.50 -6.91
N PRO A 707 9.82 10.32 -6.38
CA PRO A 707 8.91 9.46 -5.64
C PRO A 707 8.21 10.23 -4.51
N ASP A 708 6.89 10.09 -4.40
CA ASP A 708 6.06 10.92 -3.52
C ASP A 708 6.15 10.44 -2.07
N ALA A 709 6.81 11.23 -1.23
CA ALA A 709 6.96 10.93 0.20
C ALA A 709 5.65 11.05 0.99
N HIS A 710 4.61 11.69 0.43
CA HIS A 710 3.30 11.81 1.05
C HIS A 710 2.31 10.73 0.59
N ALA A 711 2.77 9.73 -0.16
CA ALA A 711 1.96 8.60 -0.61
C ALA A 711 2.39 7.27 0.05
N PRO A 712 2.30 7.15 1.39
CA PRO A 712 2.65 5.92 2.09
C PRO A 712 1.74 4.76 1.67
N PHE A 713 2.32 3.56 1.60
CA PHE A 713 1.64 2.34 1.18
C PHE A 713 0.99 2.43 -0.20
N LEU A 714 1.38 3.38 -1.06
CA LEU A 714 0.88 3.47 -2.43
C LEU A 714 1.29 2.22 -3.20
N HIS A 715 0.29 1.39 -3.47
CA HIS A 715 0.49 0.11 -4.13
C HIS A 715 0.41 0.25 -5.65
N LEU A 716 -0.69 0.83 -6.10
CA LEU A 716 -1.00 1.06 -7.50
C LEU A 716 -1.12 2.57 -7.68
N GLY A 717 -0.43 3.15 -8.66
CA GLY A 717 -0.53 4.59 -8.94
C GLY A 717 0.76 5.34 -9.17
N GLU A 718 1.90 4.77 -8.78
CA GLU A 718 3.21 5.41 -8.97
C GLU A 718 3.44 5.70 -10.46
N GLU A 719 3.12 4.75 -11.34
CA GLU A 719 3.26 4.91 -12.78
C GLU A 719 2.41 6.07 -13.29
N LEU A 720 1.12 6.11 -12.90
CA LEU A 720 0.21 7.14 -13.34
C LEU A 720 0.62 8.53 -12.82
N GLY A 721 0.98 8.62 -11.54
CA GLY A 721 1.42 9.86 -10.92
C GLY A 721 2.75 10.38 -11.47
N ALA A 722 3.72 9.49 -11.73
CA ALA A 722 4.97 9.86 -12.41
C ALA A 722 4.71 10.29 -13.87
N THR A 723 3.87 9.55 -14.60
CA THR A 723 3.51 9.86 -15.99
C THR A 723 2.87 11.25 -16.07
N ALA A 724 1.88 11.55 -15.24
CA ALA A 724 1.20 12.84 -15.22
C ALA A 724 2.17 14.00 -14.94
N ARG A 725 3.05 13.85 -13.94
CA ARG A 725 4.00 14.90 -13.54
C ARG A 725 5.11 15.15 -14.56
N LEU A 726 5.64 14.09 -15.17
CA LEU A 726 6.64 14.21 -16.24
C LEU A 726 6.00 14.84 -17.48
N TRP A 727 4.86 14.31 -17.92
CA TRP A 727 4.21 14.76 -19.14
C TRP A 727 3.75 16.22 -19.08
N SER A 728 3.16 16.63 -17.95
CA SER A 728 2.74 18.04 -17.72
C SER A 728 3.92 19.03 -17.62
N ARG A 729 5.15 18.52 -17.43
CA ARG A 729 6.41 19.30 -17.44
C ARG A 729 7.20 19.15 -18.73
N GLY A 730 6.53 18.71 -19.81
CA GLY A 730 7.14 18.69 -21.14
C GLY A 730 7.97 17.45 -21.46
N TRP A 731 8.11 16.48 -20.53
CA TRP A 731 8.85 15.25 -20.82
C TRP A 731 8.10 14.38 -21.83
N GLU A 732 8.87 13.66 -22.64
CA GLU A 732 8.39 12.68 -23.61
C GLU A 732 8.87 11.28 -23.22
N LEU A 733 8.00 10.28 -23.40
CA LEU A 733 8.26 8.91 -22.97
C LEU A 733 8.51 8.02 -24.19
N PHE A 734 9.57 7.21 -24.14
CA PHE A 734 9.96 6.32 -25.24
C PHE A 734 10.29 4.92 -24.73
N ALA A 735 9.81 3.89 -25.42
CA ALA A 735 10.34 2.55 -25.28
C ALA A 735 11.64 2.44 -26.10
N PRO A 736 12.77 2.03 -25.49
CA PRO A 736 14.03 1.89 -26.23
C PRO A 736 13.91 0.76 -27.26
N THR A 737 14.60 0.92 -28.39
CA THR A 737 14.88 -0.16 -29.33
C THR A 737 15.64 -1.29 -28.63
N ARG A 738 16.63 -0.93 -27.80
CA ARG A 738 17.48 -1.84 -27.01
C ARG A 738 17.17 -1.72 -25.53
N LEU A 739 16.42 -2.69 -24.98
CA LEU A 739 16.22 -2.80 -23.53
C LEU A 739 17.21 -3.82 -22.93
N PRO A 740 18.32 -3.38 -22.30
CA PRO A 740 19.36 -4.27 -21.77
C PRO A 740 18.99 -4.80 -20.37
N LEU A 741 17.70 -4.98 -20.09
CA LEU A 741 17.17 -5.31 -18.77
C LEU A 741 16.19 -6.47 -18.86
N LEU A 742 16.30 -7.37 -17.90
CA LEU A 742 15.38 -8.46 -17.63
C LEU A 742 14.96 -8.39 -16.18
N HIS A 743 13.73 -8.80 -15.89
CA HIS A 743 13.18 -8.79 -14.55
C HIS A 743 12.66 -10.19 -14.18
N CYS A 744 12.87 -10.61 -12.94
CA CYS A 744 12.35 -11.87 -12.45
C CYS A 744 10.96 -11.68 -11.82
N TYR A 745 9.94 -11.89 -12.65
CA TYR A 745 8.53 -11.90 -12.22
C TYR A 745 8.13 -13.15 -11.43
N SER A 746 9.04 -14.11 -11.28
CA SER A 746 8.73 -15.41 -10.70
C SER A 746 8.08 -15.27 -9.33
N HIS A 747 6.98 -16.00 -9.15
CA HIS A 747 6.32 -16.24 -7.87
C HIS A 747 7.19 -17.17 -7.01
N VAL A 748 8.39 -16.73 -6.62
CA VAL A 748 8.90 -17.15 -5.32
C VAL A 748 7.72 -16.93 -4.39
N LYS A 749 7.07 -18.00 -3.88
CA LYS A 749 6.01 -17.88 -2.86
C LYS A 749 6.56 -16.81 -1.95
N ARG A 750 5.95 -15.61 -1.93
CA ARG A 750 6.59 -14.42 -1.37
C ARG A 750 6.53 -14.57 0.15
N ALA A 751 7.27 -15.54 0.67
CA ALA A 751 7.43 -15.90 2.06
C ALA A 751 8.11 -14.79 2.83
N MET A 752 8.76 -13.86 2.11
CA MET A 752 9.19 -12.56 2.62
C MET A 752 8.04 -11.70 3.21
N TRP A 753 6.77 -12.08 2.95
CA TRP A 753 5.54 -11.49 3.51
C TRP A 753 4.77 -12.49 4.40
N MET A 754 5.21 -13.76 4.45
CA MET A 754 4.64 -14.73 5.37
C MET A 754 5.27 -14.48 6.74
N GLU A 755 4.47 -13.93 7.63
CA GLU A 755 4.86 -13.61 9.00
C GLU A 755 4.17 -14.56 9.98
N ASP A 756 4.82 -14.78 11.11
CA ASP A 756 4.23 -15.59 12.16
C ASP A 756 3.00 -14.87 12.73
N GLN A 757 1.86 -15.56 12.76
CA GLN A 757 0.56 -15.03 13.18
C GLN A 757 0.49 -14.57 14.65
N ARG A 758 1.62 -14.58 15.38
CA ARG A 758 1.69 -14.58 16.85
C ARG A 758 2.33 -13.33 17.47
N SER A 759 2.99 -12.45 16.72
CA SER A 759 3.84 -11.37 17.29
C SER A 759 3.21 -9.97 17.37
N GLY A 760 2.02 -9.73 16.81
CA GLY A 760 1.22 -8.53 17.07
C GLY A 760 1.67 -7.22 16.41
N THR A 761 2.85 -7.16 15.78
CA THR A 761 3.27 -6.04 14.91
C THR A 761 3.52 -6.61 13.53
N LEU A 762 2.59 -6.36 12.60
CA LEU A 762 2.63 -6.91 11.24
C LEU A 762 2.57 -5.80 10.23
N LEU A 763 3.46 -5.85 9.24
CA LEU A 763 3.40 -4.92 8.13
C LEU A 763 2.12 -5.13 7.28
N TYR A 764 1.67 -6.39 7.19
CA TYR A 764 0.48 -6.82 6.45
C TYR A 764 -0.51 -7.60 7.33
N ALA A 765 -0.94 -6.99 8.45
CA ALA A 765 -2.14 -7.45 9.13
C ALA A 765 -3.28 -7.70 8.11
N GLU A 766 -4.06 -8.77 8.29
CA GLU A 766 -5.10 -9.16 7.34
C GLU A 766 -6.33 -9.66 8.09
N ARG A 767 -7.42 -8.91 7.94
CA ARG A 767 -8.67 -9.13 8.68
C ARG A 767 -9.26 -10.51 8.33
N ARG A 768 -9.13 -10.94 7.07
CA ARG A 768 -9.59 -12.27 6.61
C ARG A 768 -8.94 -13.41 7.39
N PHE A 769 -7.66 -13.29 7.72
CA PHE A 769 -6.92 -14.34 8.40
C PHE A 769 -6.84 -14.15 9.92
N ARG A 770 -7.40 -13.05 10.46
CA ARG A 770 -7.32 -12.64 11.87
C ARG A 770 -5.87 -12.54 12.36
N ILE A 771 -5.01 -11.97 11.53
CA ILE A 771 -3.58 -11.85 11.80
C ILE A 771 -3.24 -10.35 11.98
N GLY A 772 -2.63 -9.98 13.12
CA GLY A 772 -2.13 -8.62 13.39
C GLY A 772 -3.00 -7.76 14.30
N ASN A 773 -2.54 -6.53 14.55
CA ASN A 773 -3.29 -5.52 15.29
C ASN A 773 -4.32 -4.84 14.36
N GLU A 774 -5.61 -4.89 14.71
CA GLU A 774 -6.68 -4.28 13.91
C GLU A 774 -6.50 -2.77 13.71
N SER A 775 -5.98 -2.06 14.71
CA SER A 775 -5.75 -0.61 14.60
C SER A 775 -4.65 -0.25 13.60
N GLU A 776 -3.58 -1.04 13.54
CA GLU A 776 -2.50 -0.87 12.55
C GLU A 776 -2.99 -1.19 11.14
N TYR A 777 -3.83 -2.22 11.00
CA TYR A 777 -4.49 -2.55 9.74
C TYR A 777 -5.35 -1.38 9.23
N ASP A 778 -6.25 -0.89 10.07
CA ASP A 778 -7.18 0.18 9.69
C ASP A 778 -6.41 1.46 9.33
N GLN A 779 -5.35 1.78 10.07
CA GLN A 779 -4.47 2.90 9.74
C GLN A 779 -3.80 2.72 8.37
N ARG A 780 -3.26 1.53 8.07
CA ARG A 780 -2.59 1.25 6.79
C ARG A 780 -3.56 1.32 5.61
N GLU A 781 -4.73 0.70 5.72
CA GLU A 781 -5.75 0.76 4.66
C GLU A 781 -6.21 2.20 4.42
N PHE A 782 -6.40 2.99 5.49
CA PHE A 782 -6.70 4.40 5.37
C PHE A 782 -5.58 5.17 4.65
N LEU A 783 -4.32 4.98 5.05
CA LEU A 783 -3.18 5.63 4.42
C LEU A 783 -3.03 5.23 2.94
N ASN A 784 -3.16 3.95 2.59
CA ASN A 784 -3.19 3.49 1.19
C ASN A 784 -4.33 4.15 0.41
N LEU A 785 -5.55 4.22 0.97
CA LEU A 785 -6.69 4.89 0.35
C LEU A 785 -6.40 6.37 0.08
N THR A 786 -5.90 7.11 1.06
CA THR A 786 -5.53 8.52 0.90
C THR A 786 -4.41 8.71 -0.13
N SER A 787 -3.43 7.81 -0.20
CA SER A 787 -2.38 7.80 -1.24
C SER A 787 -2.95 7.59 -2.64
N ARG A 788 -3.91 6.68 -2.82
CA ARG A 788 -4.61 6.50 -4.12
C ARG A 788 -5.40 7.76 -4.49
N ARG A 789 -6.12 8.34 -3.53
CA ARG A 789 -6.88 9.59 -3.72
C ARG A 789 -6.00 10.78 -4.08
N ARG A 790 -4.81 10.84 -3.49
CA ARG A 790 -3.78 11.82 -3.88
C ARG A 790 -3.39 11.67 -5.35
N VAL A 791 -3.21 10.44 -5.86
CA VAL A 791 -2.99 10.23 -7.30
C VAL A 791 -4.22 10.63 -8.13
N LEU A 792 -5.43 10.32 -7.67
CA LEU A 792 -6.67 10.71 -8.37
C LEU A 792 -6.81 12.23 -8.47
N GLN A 793 -6.56 12.98 -7.39
CA GLN A 793 -6.56 14.44 -7.39
C GLN A 793 -5.51 15.02 -8.35
N LEU A 794 -4.30 14.43 -8.37
CA LEU A 794 -3.23 14.82 -9.27
C LEU A 794 -3.66 14.70 -10.75
N VAL A 795 -4.43 13.64 -11.07
CA VAL A 795 -5.00 13.45 -12.41
C VAL A 795 -6.40 14.01 -12.56
N CYS A 796 -6.88 14.87 -11.65
CA CYS A 796 -8.22 15.45 -11.58
C CYS A 796 -9.37 14.45 -11.83
N ALA A 797 -9.19 13.21 -11.36
CA ALA A 797 -10.19 12.16 -11.37
C ALA A 797 -11.13 12.31 -10.16
N PRO A 798 -12.47 12.24 -10.36
CA PRO A 798 -13.42 12.38 -9.27
C PRO A 798 -13.43 11.15 -8.36
N ASP A 799 -13.59 11.37 -7.06
CA ASP A 799 -13.92 10.35 -6.05
C ASP A 799 -15.02 10.88 -5.14
N GLU A 800 -16.27 10.48 -5.41
CA GLU A 800 -17.46 10.92 -4.66
C GLU A 800 -17.41 10.57 -3.17
N ASN A 801 -16.57 9.61 -2.78
CA ASN A 801 -16.40 9.18 -1.40
C ASN A 801 -15.25 9.90 -0.68
N SER A 802 -14.69 10.95 -1.28
CA SER A 802 -13.60 11.73 -0.69
C SER A 802 -13.94 13.22 -0.60
N ALA A 803 -13.82 13.77 0.60
CA ALA A 803 -13.92 15.21 0.84
C ALA A 803 -12.86 15.97 0.04
N THR A 804 -11.72 15.32 -0.26
CA THR A 804 -10.64 15.92 -1.04
C THR A 804 -10.90 16.01 -2.54
N SER A 805 -11.96 15.36 -3.03
CA SER A 805 -12.35 15.46 -4.45
C SER A 805 -13.26 16.65 -4.74
N SER A 806 -13.95 17.22 -3.75
CA SER A 806 -14.94 18.30 -3.95
C SER A 806 -14.78 19.46 -2.98
N ASP A 807 -14.71 19.18 -1.68
CA ASP A 807 -14.94 20.17 -0.62
C ASP A 807 -13.63 20.77 -0.09
N GLU A 808 -12.61 19.93 0.07
CA GLU A 808 -11.32 20.29 0.65
C GLU A 808 -10.13 19.69 -0.13
N PRO A 809 -9.85 20.16 -1.36
CA PRO A 809 -8.75 19.64 -2.18
C PRO A 809 -7.40 19.78 -1.49
N ILE A 810 -6.54 18.77 -1.64
CA ILE A 810 -5.18 18.82 -1.07
C ILE A 810 -4.30 19.68 -1.98
N GLU A 811 -3.54 20.58 -1.38
CA GLU A 811 -2.53 21.34 -2.09
C GLU A 811 -1.24 20.54 -2.24
N PHE A 812 -0.78 20.37 -3.49
CA PHE A 812 0.49 19.72 -3.77
C PHE A 812 1.63 20.73 -3.65
N THR A 813 2.73 20.33 -3.03
CA THR A 813 3.98 21.09 -3.15
C THR A 813 4.46 21.04 -4.61
N LYS A 814 5.23 22.05 -5.05
CA LYS A 814 5.66 22.22 -6.45
C LYS A 814 6.27 20.96 -7.08
N MET A 815 6.99 20.14 -6.32
CA MET A 815 7.61 18.90 -6.82
C MET A 815 6.65 17.70 -6.91
N TYR A 816 5.57 17.69 -6.13
CA TYR A 816 4.59 16.61 -6.10
C TYR A 816 3.31 16.93 -6.91
N GLY A 817 3.11 18.18 -7.32
CA GLY A 817 2.02 18.59 -8.21
C GLY A 817 2.30 18.34 -9.69
N VAL A 818 1.34 18.64 -10.55
CA VAL A 818 1.53 18.65 -12.02
C VAL A 818 2.25 19.92 -12.49
N GLY A 819 2.86 19.86 -13.66
CA GLY A 819 3.47 21.01 -14.32
C GLY A 819 2.48 21.89 -15.06
N GLU A 820 2.96 23.04 -15.52
CA GLU A 820 2.15 24.06 -16.22
C GLU A 820 2.36 24.06 -17.74
N GLU A 821 3.29 23.24 -18.27
CA GLU A 821 3.62 23.23 -19.71
C GLU A 821 2.52 22.55 -20.55
N ARG A 822 1.81 21.58 -19.99
CA ARG A 822 0.69 20.89 -20.65
C ARG A 822 -0.45 20.62 -19.66
N THR A 823 -1.70 20.83 -20.09
CA THR A 823 -2.88 20.73 -19.21
C THR A 823 -3.32 19.30 -18.97
N MET A 824 -4.08 19.06 -17.89
CA MET A 824 -4.57 17.72 -17.56
C MET A 824 -5.65 17.21 -18.52
N GLU A 825 -6.40 18.10 -19.16
CA GLU A 825 -7.33 17.72 -20.23
C GLU A 825 -6.57 17.14 -21.43
N ALA A 826 -5.48 17.78 -21.81
CA ALA A 826 -4.61 17.29 -22.88
C ALA A 826 -3.88 16.00 -22.46
N PHE A 827 -3.60 15.81 -21.16
CA PHE A 827 -3.06 14.56 -20.63
C PHE A 827 -4.03 13.39 -20.86
N TYR A 828 -5.34 13.57 -20.60
CA TYR A 828 -6.35 12.52 -20.81
C TYR A 828 -6.43 12.08 -22.28
N GLU A 829 -6.40 13.03 -23.21
CA GLU A 829 -6.35 12.75 -24.64
C GLU A 829 -5.04 12.06 -25.04
N HIS A 830 -3.92 12.50 -24.45
CA HIS A 830 -2.62 11.90 -24.68
C HIS A 830 -2.59 10.43 -24.25
N VAL A 831 -2.95 10.11 -23.00
CA VAL A 831 -2.94 8.72 -22.50
C VAL A 831 -4.13 7.89 -23.00
N GLY A 832 -5.21 8.54 -23.45
CA GLY A 832 -6.41 7.90 -23.94
C GLY A 832 -7.25 7.23 -22.85
N ILE A 833 -7.27 7.81 -21.65
CA ILE A 833 -8.05 7.36 -20.49
C ILE A 833 -8.93 8.52 -20.04
N ASP A 834 -10.24 8.28 -19.96
CA ASP A 834 -11.18 9.19 -19.30
C ASP A 834 -11.40 8.70 -17.86
N PHE A 835 -10.87 9.46 -16.89
CA PHE A 835 -10.98 9.09 -15.49
C PHE A 835 -12.35 9.39 -14.88
N LYS A 836 -13.17 10.22 -15.53
CA LYS A 836 -14.54 10.53 -15.07
C LYS A 836 -15.51 9.43 -15.47
N THR A 837 -15.49 9.03 -16.74
CA THR A 837 -16.35 7.93 -17.23
C THR A 837 -15.73 6.55 -17.00
N ARG A 838 -14.45 6.51 -16.60
CA ARG A 838 -13.66 5.28 -16.42
C ARG A 838 -13.51 4.49 -17.72
N ASP A 839 -13.45 5.21 -18.84
CA ASP A 839 -13.27 4.62 -20.16
C ASP A 839 -11.79 4.55 -20.54
N ILE A 840 -11.40 3.41 -21.13
CA ILE A 840 -10.06 3.19 -21.64
C ILE A 840 -10.15 2.97 -23.15
N SER A 841 -9.57 3.92 -23.90
CA SER A 841 -9.53 3.88 -25.36
C SER A 841 -8.70 2.71 -25.90
N VAL A 842 -8.89 2.40 -27.18
CA VAL A 842 -8.04 1.43 -27.89
C VAL A 842 -6.57 1.87 -27.86
N LYS A 843 -6.29 3.17 -27.97
CA LYS A 843 -4.93 3.74 -27.89
C LYS A 843 -4.26 3.38 -26.56
N ALA A 844 -4.94 3.60 -25.44
CA ALA A 844 -4.44 3.30 -24.10
C ALA A 844 -4.23 1.79 -23.87
N LYS A 845 -5.18 0.97 -24.36
CA LYS A 845 -5.08 -0.51 -24.33
C LYS A 845 -3.89 -1.08 -25.10
N HIS A 846 -3.32 -0.27 -25.99
CA HIS A 846 -2.19 -0.64 -26.84
C HIS A 846 -0.98 0.28 -26.61
N GLY A 847 -0.93 1.03 -25.49
CA GLY A 847 0.23 1.83 -25.12
C GLY A 847 0.66 2.85 -26.19
N GLY A 848 -0.27 3.32 -27.02
CA GLY A 848 -0.02 4.26 -28.12
C GLY A 848 0.18 3.62 -29.50
N PHE A 849 0.22 2.29 -29.60
CA PHE A 849 0.45 1.56 -30.85
C PHE A 849 -0.84 1.01 -31.46
N VAL A 850 -0.78 0.58 -32.72
CA VAL A 850 -1.87 -0.15 -33.38
C VAL A 850 -1.90 -1.62 -32.94
N ALA A 851 -3.09 -2.21 -32.84
CA ALA A 851 -3.28 -3.55 -32.28
C ALA A 851 -2.44 -4.67 -32.95
N GLY A 852 -2.19 -4.57 -34.25
CA GLY A 852 -1.42 -5.55 -35.02
C GLY A 852 0.09 -5.54 -34.77
N LYS A 853 0.62 -4.63 -33.94
CA LYS A 853 2.05 -4.53 -33.64
C LYS A 853 2.51 -5.41 -32.47
N PHE A 854 1.59 -6.09 -31.79
CA PHE A 854 1.89 -6.89 -30.60
C PHE A 854 1.89 -8.39 -30.88
N GLN A 855 2.75 -9.12 -30.18
CA GLN A 855 2.69 -10.58 -30.16
C GLN A 855 1.34 -11.04 -29.59
N SER A 856 0.79 -12.11 -30.18
CA SER A 856 -0.47 -12.71 -29.70
C SER A 856 -0.31 -13.36 -28.32
N ASN A 857 0.85 -13.98 -28.07
CA ASN A 857 1.23 -14.57 -26.80
C ASN A 857 2.75 -14.49 -26.62
N SER A 858 3.23 -13.67 -25.68
CA SER A 858 4.67 -13.55 -25.40
C SER A 858 5.09 -14.56 -24.33
N SER A 859 5.99 -15.48 -24.67
CA SER A 859 6.56 -16.42 -23.71
C SER A 859 7.50 -15.78 -22.68
N LEU A 860 7.94 -14.55 -22.96
CA LEU A 860 8.91 -13.76 -22.20
C LEU A 860 8.24 -12.67 -21.35
N LEU A 861 6.92 -12.65 -21.29
CA LEU A 861 6.18 -11.89 -20.29
C LEU A 861 5.53 -12.86 -19.29
N PRO A 862 5.26 -12.45 -18.05
CA PRO A 862 4.54 -13.26 -17.07
C PRO A 862 3.24 -13.83 -17.63
N SER A 863 2.88 -15.05 -17.24
CA SER A 863 1.64 -15.71 -17.68
C SER A 863 0.39 -14.84 -17.44
N MET A 864 0.37 -14.03 -16.38
CA MET A 864 -0.72 -13.10 -16.06
C MET A 864 -0.89 -11.97 -17.09
N TRP A 865 0.13 -11.68 -17.90
CA TRP A 865 0.13 -10.64 -18.93
C TRP A 865 -0.06 -11.22 -20.36
N ARG A 866 0.02 -12.54 -20.50
CA ARG A 866 -0.27 -13.29 -21.74
C ARG A 866 -1.80 -13.43 -21.91
N GLY A 867 -2.50 -12.50 -22.58
CA GLY A 867 -3.94 -12.63 -22.86
C GLY A 867 -4.27 -14.00 -23.52
N SER A 868 -5.30 -14.76 -23.12
CA SER A 868 -6.75 -14.49 -23.18
C SER A 868 -7.56 -15.52 -22.34
N GLN A 869 -8.74 -15.12 -21.84
CA GLN A 869 -9.91 -15.96 -21.47
C GLN A 869 -9.75 -17.24 -20.61
N GLY A 870 -8.72 -17.36 -19.77
CA GLY A 870 -8.58 -18.48 -18.84
C GLY A 870 -8.83 -18.08 -17.39
N ASN A 871 -9.87 -18.63 -16.76
CA ASN A 871 -9.95 -18.76 -15.30
C ASN A 871 -8.75 -19.59 -14.83
N TYR A 872 -7.63 -18.93 -14.54
CA TYR A 872 -6.54 -19.46 -13.73
C TYR A 872 -6.30 -18.53 -12.55
N PHE A 873 -7.38 -18.21 -11.85
CA PHE A 873 -7.35 -17.77 -10.46
C PHE A 873 -7.56 -18.99 -9.58
N GLY A 874 -6.49 -19.76 -9.38
CA GLY A 874 -6.34 -20.54 -8.14
C GLY A 874 -6.05 -19.56 -7.00
N GLY A 875 -7.09 -18.85 -6.52
CA GLY A 875 -7.12 -18.25 -5.19
C GLY A 875 -6.54 -16.84 -4.97
N VAL A 876 -5.97 -16.16 -5.97
CA VAL A 876 -5.27 -14.86 -5.76
C VAL A 876 -5.70 -13.87 -6.85
N GLY A 877 -6.77 -13.10 -6.62
CA GLY A 877 -7.35 -12.19 -7.62
C GLY A 877 -6.37 -11.09 -8.11
N PRO A 878 -6.73 -10.31 -9.16
CA PRO A 878 -5.94 -9.15 -9.59
C PRO A 878 -5.69 -8.13 -8.47
N SER A 879 -6.60 -8.06 -7.48
CA SER A 879 -6.48 -7.26 -6.26
C SER A 879 -5.35 -7.74 -5.34
N GLU A 880 -5.05 -9.04 -5.33
CA GLU A 880 -3.91 -9.58 -4.63
C GLU A 880 -2.62 -9.26 -5.40
N PHE A 881 -2.51 -9.52 -6.71
CA PHE A 881 -1.31 -9.18 -7.48
C PHE A 881 -0.94 -7.69 -7.44
N ALA A 882 -1.97 -6.81 -7.40
CA ALA A 882 -1.82 -5.44 -6.93
C ALA A 882 -1.23 -5.51 -5.52
N ARG A 883 -1.97 -5.68 -4.42
CA ARG A 883 -1.44 -5.68 -3.01
C ARG A 883 -0.04 -6.28 -2.72
N TRP A 884 0.44 -7.25 -3.50
CA TRP A 884 1.77 -7.85 -3.35
C TRP A 884 2.92 -7.10 -4.03
N THR A 885 2.72 -6.36 -5.15
CA THR A 885 3.79 -5.74 -5.99
C THR A 885 4.29 -4.38 -5.50
#